data_AF-A0A6A6EKJ6-F1
#
_entry.id   AF-A0A6A6EKJ6-F1
#
_cell.length_a   1.000
_cell.length_b   1.000
_cell.length_c   1.000
_cell.angle_alpha   90.00
_cell.angle_beta   90.00
_cell.angle_gamma   90.00
#
_symmetry.space_group_name_H-M   'P 1'
#
loop_
_entity.id
_entity.type
_entity.pdbx_description
1 polymer ?
#
loop_
_entity_poly.entity_id
_entity_poly.type
_entity_poly.pdbx_seq_one_letter_code
_entity_poly.pdbx_strand_id
1 'polypeptide(L)'
;MNASTWDDEAEAYLRMVFEEQANVGQKGGFPSAFPSTIFEISWVLDILLESGFDREDFLLADIRKLTVLLETNLKGQKGIVGFGMISAPHVEPMLKAFEADSSFITYRGERNASSSANCNILSCLLRTAEPAKYTKEMVKCANFLSKNWMANNGPDKWHTSVQYPMMLVAQTFMLFLKRWGEKGLDMDAVPAKLIHQDIPRTLLDILARTMRLQQADGSWESKREVTAYAILTLAPLLSLPWIDFLKPEGIACMYRGKAYLEDNRHLWRQAEILWIEKTAYSSSNLSQAYCLAASKIVVATSLIPQKVVELFPAQLSKKMAKMSGFFSHVIPFSHAPKWKLQLSLLQSAQYATALKEARYRIFPPIAKASDEKYQEYIPFTWIGCRDYLSTPISAESLWEMMLVSMFNFQVDAYMETVVWDYYRDRLPALKAFIQGLCSGNPQQRKRSREGDIGGIPKKVLGPNGVHNGLSNGTSNGTSNGVSNGVTNGASNGMSNKGINAALNGKANGASNTNVEEILTRFVNHALQHPKVLQSPPALRAWLAHEMQTFLLAHITHMEDCAELPESSDTLSGPLTWGKPRTTFFNWVRTTSADHTSCPYSFVFFLCLIGESGRNLIANMHQRYALEDACHHLATMCRQYNDFGSVVRDQDEKNLNSVNFPEFDTCAQKSEELSTKELNELRKRDLLLIAEYERRCLNRVVGELEETLERNVMEKLKLFIQVTDLYGQIYVARDIGVRRVEESRGAQVKAIMA
;
A
#
# COMPACT_ATOMS: atom_id res chain seq x y z
N MET A 1 38.45 -16.44 -25.02
CA MET A 1 37.23 -16.64 -25.83
C MET A 1 36.98 -18.13 -25.93
N ASN A 2 35.72 -18.56 -26.04
CA ASN A 2 35.34 -19.99 -25.97
C ASN A 2 34.85 -20.55 -27.32
N ALA A 3 35.08 -19.82 -28.43
CA ALA A 3 34.86 -20.33 -29.77
C ALA A 3 35.95 -21.38 -30.11
N SER A 4 35.56 -22.46 -30.79
CA SER A 4 36.47 -23.54 -31.22
C SER A 4 37.30 -23.19 -32.46
N THR A 5 36.97 -22.08 -33.12
CA THR A 5 37.63 -21.54 -34.32
C THR A 5 37.76 -20.02 -34.17
N TRP A 6 38.68 -19.41 -34.92
CA TRP A 6 38.67 -17.96 -35.13
C TRP A 6 37.47 -17.55 -36.00
N ASP A 7 37.11 -16.27 -35.94
CA ASP A 7 35.98 -15.68 -36.65
C ASP A 7 36.39 -14.28 -37.13
N ASP A 8 36.69 -14.19 -38.42
CA ASP A 8 37.20 -12.97 -39.06
C ASP A 8 36.13 -11.85 -39.11
N GLU A 9 34.84 -12.20 -39.15
CA GLU A 9 33.74 -11.23 -39.12
C GLU A 9 33.59 -10.63 -37.73
N ALA A 10 33.66 -11.46 -36.68
CA ALA A 10 33.69 -11.01 -35.29
C ALA A 10 34.94 -10.16 -34.99
N GLU A 11 36.12 -10.50 -35.53
CA GLU A 11 37.32 -9.68 -35.40
C GLU A 11 37.16 -8.33 -36.12
N ALA A 12 36.72 -8.34 -37.39
CA ALA A 12 36.51 -7.11 -38.17
C ALA A 12 35.50 -6.18 -37.50
N TYR A 13 34.40 -6.72 -36.96
CA TYR A 13 33.44 -5.98 -36.15
C TYR A 13 34.10 -5.35 -34.91
N LEU A 14 34.86 -6.12 -34.11
CA LEU A 14 35.51 -5.60 -32.91
C LEU A 14 36.58 -4.53 -33.23
N ARG A 15 37.29 -4.65 -34.35
CA ARG A 15 38.23 -3.62 -34.84
C ARG A 15 37.49 -2.33 -35.21
N MET A 16 36.42 -2.43 -35.98
CA MET A 16 35.57 -1.30 -36.36
C MET A 16 34.96 -0.61 -35.13
N VAL A 17 34.47 -1.36 -34.13
CA VAL A 17 33.99 -0.76 -32.87
C VAL A 17 35.11 -0.04 -32.13
N PHE A 18 36.30 -0.64 -32.03
CA PHE A 18 37.46 -0.02 -31.37
C PHE A 18 37.90 1.27 -32.07
N GLU A 19 37.94 1.29 -33.41
CA GLU A 19 38.30 2.45 -34.21
C GLU A 19 37.28 3.59 -34.07
N GLU A 20 35.98 3.29 -34.13
CA GLU A 20 34.92 4.28 -33.88
C GLU A 20 34.96 4.84 -32.45
N GLN A 21 35.21 3.99 -31.43
CA GLN A 21 35.38 4.46 -30.06
C GLN A 21 36.62 5.35 -29.91
N ALA A 22 37.74 5.00 -30.55
CA ALA A 22 38.96 5.81 -30.56
C ALA A 22 38.75 7.18 -31.24
N ASN A 23 37.98 7.22 -32.34
CA ASN A 23 37.63 8.46 -33.05
C ASN A 23 36.83 9.44 -32.18
N VAL A 24 35.97 8.94 -31.29
CA VAL A 24 35.24 9.76 -30.29
C VAL A 24 36.00 9.94 -28.96
N GLY A 25 37.27 9.56 -28.91
CA GLY A 25 38.20 9.82 -27.80
C GLY A 25 38.23 8.75 -26.69
N GLN A 26 37.44 7.67 -26.80
CA GLN A 26 37.44 6.56 -25.84
C GLN A 26 38.64 5.64 -26.13
N LYS A 27 39.41 5.28 -25.09
CA LYS A 27 40.65 4.51 -25.25
C LYS A 27 40.55 3.14 -24.59
N GLY A 28 40.48 2.08 -25.40
CA GLY A 28 40.55 0.69 -24.96
C GLY A 28 39.28 0.11 -24.34
N GLY A 29 38.18 0.87 -24.29
CA GLY A 29 36.87 0.41 -23.84
C GLY A 29 35.96 -0.03 -25.00
N PHE A 30 35.02 -0.92 -24.72
CA PHE A 30 33.93 -1.31 -25.61
C PHE A 30 32.57 -0.99 -24.95
N PRO A 31 31.58 -0.46 -25.69
CA PRO A 31 30.23 -0.21 -25.16
C PRO A 31 29.45 -1.53 -24.96
N SER A 32 28.42 -1.52 -24.10
CA SER A 32 27.60 -2.72 -23.83
C SER A 32 26.78 -3.20 -25.05
N ALA A 33 26.51 -2.29 -25.99
CA ALA A 33 25.91 -2.58 -27.30
C ALA A 33 26.43 -1.59 -28.35
N PHE A 34 26.63 -2.06 -29.58
CA PHE A 34 26.98 -1.22 -30.74
C PHE A 34 26.46 -1.87 -32.03
N PRO A 35 26.00 -1.09 -33.03
CA PRO A 35 25.58 0.29 -32.91
C PRO A 35 24.21 0.41 -32.20
N SER A 36 24.01 1.46 -31.39
CA SER A 36 22.74 1.77 -30.70
C SER A 36 21.76 2.61 -31.54
N THR A 37 21.97 2.69 -32.87
CA THR A 37 21.40 3.74 -33.73
C THR A 37 19.87 3.86 -33.71
N ILE A 38 19.12 2.74 -33.76
CA ILE A 38 17.64 2.79 -33.75
C ILE A 38 17.12 3.28 -32.38
N PHE A 39 17.76 2.83 -31.30
CA PHE A 39 17.44 3.20 -29.92
C PHE A 39 17.58 4.70 -29.71
N GLU A 40 18.78 5.22 -29.95
CA GLU A 40 19.08 6.62 -29.67
C GLU A 40 18.30 7.56 -30.57
N ILE A 41 18.19 7.29 -31.88
CA ILE A 41 17.43 8.16 -32.78
C ILE A 41 15.95 8.20 -32.38
N SER A 42 15.33 7.05 -32.07
CA SER A 42 13.91 7.03 -31.74
C SER A 42 13.61 7.71 -30.40
N TRP A 43 14.38 7.42 -29.34
CA TRP A 43 14.23 8.10 -28.05
C TRP A 43 14.51 9.61 -28.13
N VAL A 44 15.55 10.04 -28.86
CA VAL A 44 15.89 11.47 -29.02
C VAL A 44 14.79 12.22 -29.78
N LEU A 45 14.27 11.66 -30.88
CA LEU A 45 13.21 12.30 -31.64
C LEU A 45 11.89 12.35 -30.84
N ASP A 46 11.50 11.25 -30.20
CA ASP A 46 10.26 11.15 -29.44
C ASP A 46 10.24 12.17 -28.29
N ILE A 47 11.27 12.23 -27.44
CA ILE A 47 11.25 13.14 -26.28
C ILE A 47 11.34 14.63 -26.66
N LEU A 48 12.08 14.97 -27.71
CA LEU A 48 12.17 16.36 -28.16
C LEU A 48 10.82 16.83 -28.74
N LEU A 49 10.22 16.04 -29.63
CA LEU A 49 8.91 16.37 -30.22
C LEU A 49 7.81 16.46 -29.13
N GLU A 50 7.81 15.56 -28.15
CA GLU A 50 6.84 15.61 -27.04
C GLU A 50 7.05 16.77 -26.06
N SER A 51 8.26 17.34 -26.02
CA SER A 51 8.60 18.48 -25.18
C SER A 51 8.37 19.84 -25.86
N GLY A 52 7.73 19.84 -27.04
CA GLY A 52 7.38 21.03 -27.79
C GLY A 52 8.48 21.57 -28.70
N PHE A 53 9.41 20.71 -29.15
CA PHE A 53 10.22 21.05 -30.33
C PHE A 53 9.42 20.76 -31.61
N ASP A 54 9.34 21.73 -32.51
CA ASP A 54 8.62 21.60 -33.78
C ASP A 54 9.56 21.14 -34.91
N ARG A 55 9.04 20.79 -36.09
CA ARG A 55 9.86 20.29 -37.22
C ARG A 55 10.90 21.30 -37.67
N GLU A 56 10.60 22.57 -37.47
CA GLU A 56 11.36 23.77 -37.78
C GLU A 56 12.55 23.98 -36.83
N ASP A 57 12.54 23.39 -35.62
CA ASP A 57 13.71 23.38 -34.71
C ASP A 57 14.84 22.45 -35.21
N PHE A 58 14.60 21.63 -36.24
CA PHE A 58 15.56 20.66 -36.78
C PHE A 58 15.94 20.97 -38.23
N LEU A 59 17.13 20.52 -38.65
CA LEU A 59 17.51 20.53 -40.06
C LEU A 59 16.64 19.53 -40.85
N LEU A 60 15.79 20.05 -41.74
CA LEU A 60 14.87 19.26 -42.57
C LEU A 60 15.56 18.13 -43.36
N ALA A 61 16.81 18.35 -43.79
CA ALA A 61 17.61 17.32 -44.45
C ALA A 61 17.94 16.14 -43.53
N ASP A 62 18.18 16.41 -42.24
CA ASP A 62 18.57 15.39 -41.27
C ASP A 62 17.35 14.66 -40.69
N ILE A 63 16.24 15.35 -40.37
CA ILE A 63 14.96 14.67 -40.09
C ILE A 63 14.62 13.69 -41.21
N ARG A 64 14.74 14.10 -42.49
CA ARG A 64 14.46 13.21 -43.64
C ARG A 64 15.37 11.98 -43.65
N LYS A 65 16.68 12.12 -43.39
CA LYS A 65 17.61 10.96 -43.27
C LYS A 65 17.18 10.02 -42.14
N LEU A 66 16.86 10.57 -40.96
CA LEU A 66 16.46 9.79 -39.78
C LEU A 66 15.14 9.07 -40.03
N THR A 67 14.11 9.75 -40.56
CA THR A 67 12.83 9.12 -40.93
C THR A 67 13.03 8.00 -41.96
N VAL A 68 13.80 8.22 -43.02
CA VAL A 68 14.07 7.19 -44.05
C VAL A 68 14.82 6.00 -43.46
N LEU A 69 15.83 6.22 -42.61
CA LEU A 69 16.56 5.14 -41.93
C LEU A 69 15.62 4.30 -41.06
N LEU A 70 14.78 4.95 -40.28
CA LEU A 70 13.86 4.30 -39.34
C LEU A 70 12.74 3.55 -40.06
N GLU A 71 12.13 4.14 -41.09
CA GLU A 71 11.16 3.47 -41.95
C GLU A 71 11.76 2.25 -42.67
N THR A 72 12.99 2.36 -43.16
CA THR A 72 13.68 1.28 -43.88
C THR A 72 13.94 0.10 -42.94
N ASN A 73 14.44 0.37 -41.73
CA ASN A 73 14.61 -0.65 -40.71
C ASN A 73 13.29 -1.27 -40.26
N LEU A 74 12.24 -0.48 -40.05
CA LEU A 74 10.93 -0.98 -39.65
C LEU A 74 10.28 -1.88 -40.72
N LYS A 75 10.43 -1.53 -42.00
CA LYS A 75 9.96 -2.36 -43.13
C LYS A 75 10.81 -3.64 -43.26
N GLY A 76 12.14 -3.54 -43.21
CA GLY A 76 13.04 -4.68 -43.30
C GLY A 76 12.85 -5.69 -42.17
N GLN A 77 12.67 -5.21 -40.93
CA GLN A 77 12.40 -6.02 -39.74
C GLN A 77 10.91 -6.33 -39.51
N LYS A 78 10.07 -6.19 -40.56
CA LYS A 78 8.66 -6.62 -40.59
C LYS A 78 7.80 -6.06 -39.44
N GLY A 79 8.06 -4.82 -39.02
CA GLY A 79 7.36 -4.13 -37.93
C GLY A 79 7.89 -4.41 -36.52
N ILE A 80 9.01 -5.14 -36.39
CA ILE A 80 9.63 -5.51 -35.10
C ILE A 80 11.11 -5.10 -35.10
N VAL A 81 11.41 -3.84 -34.79
CA VAL A 81 12.80 -3.35 -34.67
C VAL A 81 13.36 -3.60 -33.27
N GLY A 82 14.66 -3.90 -33.19
CA GLY A 82 15.39 -3.87 -31.93
C GLY A 82 15.49 -2.45 -31.39
N PHE A 83 15.09 -2.25 -30.12
CA PHE A 83 15.10 -0.97 -29.41
C PHE A 83 14.58 0.22 -30.24
N GLY A 84 13.26 0.34 -30.43
CA GLY A 84 12.69 1.48 -31.15
C GLY A 84 11.31 1.90 -30.63
N MET A 85 11.11 3.21 -30.43
CA MET A 85 9.80 3.80 -30.15
C MET A 85 9.41 4.81 -31.23
N ILE A 86 8.59 4.39 -32.19
CA ILE A 86 8.04 5.25 -33.24
C ILE A 86 6.59 4.83 -33.48
N SER A 87 5.75 5.80 -33.83
CA SER A 87 4.39 5.56 -34.31
C SER A 87 4.41 4.75 -35.61
N ALA A 88 4.43 3.42 -35.49
CA ALA A 88 4.46 2.51 -36.62
C ALA A 88 3.14 2.58 -37.40
N PRO A 89 3.16 2.59 -38.76
CA PRO A 89 1.93 2.56 -39.55
C PRO A 89 1.12 1.26 -39.36
N HIS A 90 1.76 0.20 -38.85
CA HIS A 90 1.14 -1.06 -38.47
C HIS A 90 1.71 -1.50 -37.11
N VAL A 91 0.86 -1.60 -36.09
CA VAL A 91 1.24 -2.01 -34.72
C VAL A 91 1.02 -3.50 -34.47
N GLU A 92 0.24 -4.15 -35.34
CA GLU A 92 -0.14 -5.56 -35.26
C GLU A 92 1.06 -6.54 -35.20
N PRO A 93 2.20 -6.33 -35.90
CA PRO A 93 3.37 -7.20 -35.76
C PRO A 93 3.98 -7.17 -34.36
N MET A 94 4.04 -5.98 -33.74
CA MET A 94 4.51 -5.79 -32.37
C MET A 94 3.57 -6.46 -31.37
N LEU A 95 2.25 -6.20 -31.47
CA LEU A 95 1.24 -6.83 -30.60
C LEU A 95 1.35 -8.37 -30.68
N LYS A 96 1.31 -8.93 -31.89
CA LYS A 96 1.43 -10.37 -32.15
C LYS A 96 2.74 -11.00 -31.64
N ALA A 97 3.81 -10.22 -31.48
CA ALA A 97 5.11 -10.73 -31.07
C ALA A 97 5.39 -10.67 -29.55
N PHE A 98 4.72 -9.75 -28.85
CA PHE A 98 5.05 -9.35 -27.48
C PHE A 98 3.87 -9.29 -26.50
N GLU A 99 2.64 -9.51 -26.96
CA GLU A 99 1.47 -9.59 -26.06
C GLU A 99 1.51 -10.85 -25.18
N ALA A 100 1.24 -10.68 -23.89
CA ALA A 100 1.01 -11.75 -22.92
C ALA A 100 -0.33 -11.54 -22.20
N ASP A 101 -0.74 -12.49 -21.35
CA ASP A 101 -2.07 -12.52 -20.71
C ASP A 101 -2.46 -11.20 -20.02
N SER A 102 -1.52 -10.60 -19.28
CA SER A 102 -1.75 -9.47 -18.38
C SER A 102 -0.94 -8.21 -18.67
N SER A 103 0.00 -8.28 -19.62
CA SER A 103 0.99 -7.24 -19.93
C SER A 103 1.64 -7.52 -21.29
N PHE A 104 2.63 -6.72 -21.68
CA PHE A 104 3.52 -6.97 -22.81
C PHE A 104 4.95 -7.26 -22.32
N ILE A 105 5.65 -8.16 -23.01
CA ILE A 105 7.03 -8.57 -22.71
C ILE A 105 8.05 -7.83 -23.60
N THR A 106 9.24 -7.55 -23.08
CA THR A 106 10.34 -6.97 -23.89
C THR A 106 10.99 -8.01 -24.79
N TYR A 107 11.25 -9.22 -24.27
CA TYR A 107 11.83 -10.34 -25.02
C TYR A 107 11.04 -11.63 -24.79
N ARG A 108 10.96 -12.47 -25.84
CA ARG A 108 10.35 -13.80 -25.74
C ARG A 108 11.11 -14.67 -24.74
N GLY A 109 10.38 -15.27 -23.79
CA GLY A 109 10.96 -16.08 -22.72
C GLY A 109 11.46 -15.29 -21.51
N GLU A 110 11.24 -13.98 -21.42
CA GLU A 110 11.55 -13.24 -20.21
C GLU A 110 10.62 -13.60 -19.03
N ARG A 111 11.15 -13.53 -17.82
CA ARG A 111 10.40 -13.88 -16.59
C ARG A 111 9.52 -12.75 -16.06
N ASN A 112 9.98 -11.51 -16.20
CA ASN A 112 9.36 -10.31 -15.64
C ASN A 112 9.18 -9.26 -16.73
N ALA A 113 7.96 -8.75 -16.92
CA ALA A 113 7.67 -7.63 -17.81
C ALA A 113 8.30 -6.31 -17.32
N SER A 114 8.60 -5.39 -18.23
CA SER A 114 9.12 -4.05 -17.92
C SER A 114 7.99 -3.01 -17.84
N SER A 115 8.08 -2.10 -16.88
CA SER A 115 7.19 -0.93 -16.81
C SER A 115 7.45 0.05 -17.95
N SER A 116 8.71 0.36 -18.28
CA SER A 116 9.01 1.26 -19.41
C SER A 116 8.52 0.68 -20.74
N ALA A 117 8.74 -0.62 -21.01
CA ALA A 117 8.23 -1.28 -22.22
C ALA A 117 6.69 -1.23 -22.34
N ASN A 118 5.95 -1.41 -21.24
CA ASN A 118 4.48 -1.31 -21.26
C ASN A 118 4.01 0.15 -21.37
N CYS A 119 4.75 1.12 -20.82
CA CYS A 119 4.50 2.54 -21.09
C CYS A 119 4.72 2.85 -22.57
N ASN A 120 5.82 2.40 -23.16
CA ASN A 120 6.19 2.65 -24.55
C ASN A 120 5.15 2.10 -25.54
N ILE A 121 4.66 0.88 -25.29
CA ILE A 121 3.57 0.26 -26.08
C ILE A 121 2.27 1.06 -25.91
N LEU A 122 1.88 1.43 -24.68
CA LEU A 122 0.72 2.28 -24.43
C LEU A 122 0.84 3.65 -25.14
N SER A 123 2.03 4.24 -25.12
CA SER A 123 2.38 5.50 -25.79
C SER A 123 2.18 5.39 -27.31
N CYS A 124 2.69 4.31 -27.92
CA CYS A 124 2.53 4.04 -29.34
C CYS A 124 1.05 3.87 -29.73
N LEU A 125 0.31 3.03 -29.00
CA LEU A 125 -1.12 2.77 -29.28
C LEU A 125 -1.98 4.04 -29.19
N LEU A 126 -1.76 4.89 -28.17
CA LEU A 126 -2.51 6.16 -27.97
C LEU A 126 -2.23 7.22 -29.07
N ARG A 127 -1.14 7.06 -29.85
CA ARG A 127 -0.76 7.91 -30.98
C ARG A 127 -1.12 7.33 -32.35
N THR A 128 -1.73 6.13 -32.42
CA THR A 128 -2.27 5.59 -33.68
C THR A 128 -3.42 6.45 -34.23
N ALA A 129 -3.72 6.31 -35.53
CA ALA A 129 -4.80 7.05 -36.19
C ALA A 129 -6.21 6.65 -35.71
N GLU A 130 -6.38 5.41 -35.27
CA GLU A 130 -7.66 4.87 -34.76
C GLU A 130 -7.47 4.23 -33.36
N PRO A 131 -7.21 5.01 -32.30
CA PRO A 131 -6.85 4.47 -30.98
C PRO A 131 -7.92 3.52 -30.42
N ALA A 132 -9.20 3.79 -30.68
CA ALA A 132 -10.32 2.96 -30.23
C ALA A 132 -10.17 1.47 -30.57
N LYS A 133 -9.58 1.14 -31.74
CA LYS A 133 -9.35 -0.24 -32.21
C LYS A 133 -8.51 -1.08 -31.24
N TYR A 134 -7.59 -0.46 -30.48
CA TYR A 134 -6.64 -1.14 -29.59
C TYR A 134 -6.91 -0.85 -28.11
N THR A 135 -8.14 -0.47 -27.75
CA THR A 135 -8.46 -0.04 -26.39
C THR A 135 -8.25 -1.15 -25.35
N LYS A 136 -8.43 -2.43 -25.73
CA LYS A 136 -8.27 -3.58 -24.82
C LYS A 136 -6.80 -3.78 -24.44
N GLU A 137 -5.91 -3.58 -25.40
CA GLU A 137 -4.45 -3.63 -25.30
C GLU A 137 -3.93 -2.45 -24.47
N MET A 138 -4.49 -1.25 -24.67
CA MET A 138 -4.20 -0.10 -23.80
C MET A 138 -4.67 -0.31 -22.36
N VAL A 139 -5.89 -0.83 -22.18
CA VAL A 139 -6.46 -1.16 -20.87
C VAL A 139 -5.64 -2.26 -20.18
N LYS A 140 -5.10 -3.24 -20.92
CA LYS A 140 -4.12 -4.22 -20.42
C LYS A 140 -2.86 -3.52 -19.90
N CYS A 141 -2.23 -2.65 -20.70
CA CYS A 141 -1.05 -1.88 -20.28
C CYS A 141 -1.35 -1.03 -19.03
N ALA A 142 -2.43 -0.26 -19.02
CA ALA A 142 -2.78 0.62 -17.91
C ALA A 142 -3.12 -0.15 -16.62
N ASN A 143 -3.76 -1.33 -16.73
CA ASN A 143 -3.95 -2.24 -15.58
C ASN A 143 -2.62 -2.82 -15.08
N PHE A 144 -1.71 -3.24 -15.97
CA PHE A 144 -0.38 -3.73 -15.59
C PHE A 144 0.40 -2.65 -14.85
N LEU A 145 0.50 -1.45 -15.42
CA LEU A 145 1.25 -0.32 -14.85
C LEU A 145 0.68 0.10 -13.49
N SER A 146 -0.65 0.19 -13.35
CA SER A 146 -1.30 0.54 -12.08
C SER A 146 -1.07 -0.53 -11.00
N LYS A 147 -1.15 -1.83 -11.36
CA LYS A 147 -0.88 -2.94 -10.43
C LYS A 147 0.59 -3.02 -10.04
N ASN A 148 1.51 -2.85 -11.00
CA ASN A 148 2.93 -2.86 -10.72
C ASN A 148 3.32 -1.68 -9.83
N TRP A 149 2.81 -0.47 -10.08
CA TRP A 149 3.04 0.69 -9.21
C TRP A 149 2.55 0.47 -7.76
N MET A 150 1.41 -0.21 -7.58
CA MET A 150 0.90 -0.53 -6.24
C MET A 150 1.85 -1.45 -5.45
N ALA A 151 2.33 -2.52 -6.07
CA ALA A 151 3.18 -3.53 -5.41
C ALA A 151 4.67 -3.14 -5.35
N ASN A 152 5.22 -2.60 -6.44
CA ASN A 152 6.60 -2.20 -6.62
C ASN A 152 6.72 -0.84 -7.34
N ASN A 153 6.94 0.21 -6.56
CA ASN A 153 7.24 1.55 -7.07
C ASN A 153 8.77 1.82 -7.16
N GLY A 154 9.57 0.78 -7.39
CA GLY A 154 11.02 0.88 -7.61
C GLY A 154 11.41 1.25 -9.05
N PRO A 155 12.73 1.24 -9.37
CA PRO A 155 13.22 1.37 -10.75
C PRO A 155 12.76 0.21 -11.64
N ASP A 156 12.79 0.44 -12.97
CA ASP A 156 12.48 -0.58 -13.97
C ASP A 156 13.73 -1.37 -14.36
N LYS A 157 13.58 -2.60 -14.87
CA LYS A 157 14.72 -3.49 -15.18
C LYS A 157 15.75 -2.95 -16.19
N TRP A 158 15.42 -1.88 -16.91
CA TRP A 158 16.28 -1.23 -17.90
C TRP A 158 16.95 0.08 -17.44
N HIS A 159 16.63 0.59 -16.24
CA HIS A 159 17.10 1.91 -15.79
C HIS A 159 17.25 2.00 -14.26
N THR A 160 18.40 2.49 -13.79
CA THR A 160 18.77 2.50 -12.36
C THR A 160 17.96 3.47 -11.50
N SER A 161 17.58 4.65 -12.01
CA SER A 161 16.74 5.61 -11.29
C SER A 161 15.26 5.38 -11.54
N VAL A 162 14.45 5.59 -10.49
CA VAL A 162 12.99 5.51 -10.50
C VAL A 162 12.32 6.68 -11.23
N GLN A 163 13.01 7.81 -11.46
CA GLN A 163 12.39 8.96 -12.14
C GLN A 163 12.03 8.65 -13.61
N TYR A 164 12.80 7.78 -14.28
CA TYR A 164 12.52 7.36 -15.66
C TYR A 164 11.18 6.63 -15.82
N PRO A 165 10.88 5.53 -15.10
CA PRO A 165 9.54 4.92 -15.16
C PRO A 165 8.44 5.84 -14.58
N MET A 166 8.74 6.72 -13.60
CA MET A 166 7.77 7.71 -13.11
C MET A 166 7.34 8.69 -14.22
N MET A 167 8.29 9.19 -15.01
CA MET A 167 8.04 10.06 -16.16
C MET A 167 7.16 9.36 -17.20
N LEU A 168 7.54 8.15 -17.62
CA LEU A 168 6.83 7.38 -18.64
C LEU A 168 5.40 7.01 -18.22
N VAL A 169 5.20 6.59 -16.96
CA VAL A 169 3.85 6.32 -16.43
C VAL A 169 3.03 7.60 -16.38
N ALA A 170 3.58 8.72 -15.89
CA ALA A 170 2.88 9.99 -15.85
C ALA A 170 2.44 10.48 -17.24
N GLN A 171 3.36 10.52 -18.21
CA GLN A 171 3.10 10.96 -19.58
C GLN A 171 2.04 10.08 -20.27
N THR A 172 2.17 8.76 -20.18
CA THR A 172 1.24 7.83 -20.86
C THR A 172 -0.14 7.79 -20.21
N PHE A 173 -0.23 7.90 -18.88
CA PHE A 173 -1.53 7.99 -18.18
C PHE A 173 -2.21 9.35 -18.41
N MET A 174 -1.46 10.45 -18.48
CA MET A 174 -2.00 11.76 -18.88
C MET A 174 -2.57 11.73 -20.30
N LEU A 175 -1.88 11.08 -21.25
CA LEU A 175 -2.41 10.89 -22.60
C LEU A 175 -3.62 9.94 -22.62
N PHE A 176 -3.64 8.88 -21.81
CA PHE A 176 -4.80 7.98 -21.69
C PHE A 176 -6.04 8.73 -21.20
N LEU A 177 -5.91 9.56 -20.15
CA LEU A 177 -6.99 10.42 -19.67
C LEU A 177 -7.45 11.43 -20.75
N LYS A 178 -6.51 12.03 -21.49
CA LYS A 178 -6.83 12.92 -22.61
C LYS A 178 -7.65 12.19 -23.69
N ARG A 179 -7.20 11.03 -24.18
CA ARG A 179 -7.93 10.24 -25.18
C ARG A 179 -9.30 9.77 -24.71
N TRP A 180 -9.42 9.35 -23.45
CA TRP A 180 -10.71 8.98 -22.84
C TRP A 180 -11.65 10.19 -22.72
N GLY A 181 -11.12 11.37 -22.35
CA GLY A 181 -11.88 12.61 -22.29
C GLY A 181 -12.33 13.12 -23.66
N GLU A 182 -11.50 12.94 -24.69
CA GLU A 182 -11.79 13.22 -26.11
C GLU A 182 -12.79 12.21 -26.73
N LYS A 183 -13.15 11.13 -26.02
CA LYS A 183 -13.89 9.97 -26.54
C LYS A 183 -13.20 9.24 -27.71
N GLY A 184 -11.87 9.31 -27.78
CA GLY A 184 -11.05 8.63 -28.80
C GLY A 184 -10.77 7.15 -28.54
N LEU A 185 -11.43 6.55 -27.53
CA LEU A 185 -11.29 5.15 -27.12
C LEU A 185 -12.64 4.42 -27.20
N ASP A 186 -12.62 3.08 -27.22
CA ASP A 186 -13.82 2.27 -26.94
C ASP A 186 -14.22 2.48 -25.47
N MET A 187 -15.27 3.28 -25.27
CA MET A 187 -15.66 3.75 -23.94
C MET A 187 -16.25 2.65 -23.05
N ASP A 188 -16.76 1.56 -23.66
CA ASP A 188 -17.33 0.41 -22.93
C ASP A 188 -16.23 -0.60 -22.55
N ALA A 189 -15.13 -0.64 -23.30
CA ALA A 189 -13.94 -1.43 -22.95
C ALA A 189 -13.09 -0.84 -21.81
N VAL A 190 -13.28 0.43 -21.42
CA VAL A 190 -12.49 1.11 -20.38
C VAL A 190 -13.15 0.94 -18.99
N PRO A 191 -12.55 0.19 -18.04
CA PRO A 191 -13.17 -0.04 -16.74
C PRO A 191 -13.29 1.24 -15.91
N ALA A 192 -14.47 1.50 -15.34
CA ALA A 192 -14.71 2.69 -14.51
C ALA A 192 -13.68 2.85 -13.38
N LYS A 193 -13.33 1.77 -12.67
CA LYS A 193 -12.30 1.77 -11.61
C LYS A 193 -10.92 2.25 -12.10
N LEU A 194 -10.54 1.91 -13.34
CA LEU A 194 -9.25 2.30 -13.91
C LEU A 194 -9.16 3.83 -14.05
N ILE A 195 -10.22 4.45 -14.56
CA ILE A 195 -10.30 5.91 -14.77
C ILE A 195 -10.57 6.68 -13.47
N HIS A 196 -11.55 6.25 -12.67
CA HIS A 196 -12.01 7.02 -11.52
C HIS A 196 -11.13 6.86 -10.28
N GLN A 197 -10.32 5.79 -10.21
CA GLN A 197 -9.50 5.46 -9.03
C GLN A 197 -8.04 5.17 -9.37
N ASP A 198 -7.75 4.13 -10.15
CA ASP A 198 -6.40 3.55 -10.19
C ASP A 198 -5.38 4.45 -10.93
N ILE A 199 -5.77 5.04 -12.08
CA ILE A 199 -4.94 6.02 -12.79
C ILE A 199 -4.76 7.31 -11.96
N PRO A 200 -5.82 8.01 -11.47
CA PRO A 200 -5.65 9.21 -10.67
C PRO A 200 -4.81 9.00 -9.41
N ARG A 201 -4.96 7.85 -8.72
CA ARG A 201 -4.13 7.49 -7.56
C ARG A 201 -2.65 7.40 -7.93
N THR A 202 -2.33 6.72 -9.04
CA THR A 202 -0.96 6.57 -9.54
C THR A 202 -0.36 7.94 -9.91
N LEU A 203 -1.09 8.76 -10.66
CA LEU A 203 -0.63 10.11 -11.04
C LEU A 203 -0.36 11.02 -9.83
N LEU A 204 -1.22 10.96 -8.80
CA LEU A 204 -1.07 11.76 -7.58
C LEU A 204 0.09 11.29 -6.69
N ASP A 205 0.31 9.97 -6.59
CA ASP A 205 1.44 9.42 -5.84
C ASP A 205 2.78 9.68 -6.55
N ILE A 206 2.82 9.63 -7.88
CA ILE A 206 3.97 10.08 -8.69
C ILE A 206 4.23 11.58 -8.47
N LEU A 207 3.20 12.44 -8.54
CA LEU A 207 3.36 13.89 -8.33
C LEU A 207 3.95 14.20 -6.94
N ALA A 208 3.34 13.65 -5.88
CA ALA A 208 3.77 13.84 -4.51
C ALA A 208 5.19 13.32 -4.26
N ARG A 209 5.52 12.15 -4.81
CA ARG A 209 6.87 11.58 -4.73
C ARG A 209 7.90 12.39 -5.50
N THR A 210 7.57 12.89 -6.68
CA THR A 210 8.48 13.73 -7.49
C THR A 210 8.83 14.99 -6.70
N MET A 211 7.83 15.72 -6.21
CA MET A 211 8.05 16.93 -5.39
C MET A 211 8.78 16.64 -4.07
N ARG A 212 8.57 15.47 -3.44
CA ARG A 212 9.25 15.07 -2.20
C ARG A 212 10.72 14.69 -2.39
N LEU A 213 11.08 14.13 -3.55
CA LEU A 213 12.45 13.66 -3.81
C LEU A 213 13.41 14.75 -4.35
N GLN A 214 12.95 16.00 -4.47
CA GLN A 214 13.82 17.11 -4.87
C GLN A 214 14.84 17.42 -3.75
N GLN A 215 16.11 17.54 -4.13
CA GLN A 215 17.19 17.92 -3.23
C GLN A 215 17.28 19.45 -3.04
N ALA A 216 18.06 19.90 -2.06
CA ALA A 216 18.16 21.32 -1.71
C ALA A 216 18.79 22.19 -2.80
N ASP A 217 19.58 21.60 -3.70
CA ASP A 217 20.14 22.21 -4.91
C ASP A 217 19.15 22.30 -6.09
N GLY A 218 17.91 21.80 -5.91
CA GLY A 218 16.89 21.71 -6.95
C GLY A 218 16.95 20.45 -7.81
N SER A 219 17.98 19.62 -7.66
CA SER A 219 18.17 18.40 -8.45
C SER A 219 17.32 17.22 -7.97
N TRP A 220 17.37 16.13 -8.73
CA TRP A 220 17.06 14.79 -8.26
C TRP A 220 18.29 13.89 -8.40
N GLU A 221 18.63 13.18 -7.33
CA GLU A 221 19.83 12.33 -7.21
C GLU A 221 21.18 13.02 -7.47
N SER A 222 21.24 14.37 -7.50
CA SER A 222 22.42 15.13 -7.97
C SER A 222 22.85 14.76 -9.40
N LYS A 223 21.90 14.40 -10.27
CA LYS A 223 22.13 13.94 -11.65
C LYS A 223 21.32 14.75 -12.65
N ARG A 224 21.90 15.02 -13.82
CA ARG A 224 21.31 15.87 -14.88
C ARG A 224 20.17 15.15 -15.58
N GLU A 225 20.41 13.94 -16.07
CA GLU A 225 19.40 13.16 -16.79
C GLU A 225 18.21 12.79 -15.87
N VAL A 226 18.48 12.50 -14.59
CA VAL A 226 17.44 12.22 -13.58
C VAL A 226 16.63 13.46 -13.21
N THR A 227 17.28 14.63 -13.11
CA THR A 227 16.58 15.91 -12.92
C THR A 227 15.70 16.25 -14.12
N ALA A 228 16.16 15.94 -15.34
CA ALA A 228 15.35 16.07 -16.55
C ALA A 228 14.10 15.19 -16.51
N TYR A 229 14.22 13.90 -16.15
CA TYR A 229 13.06 13.02 -15.97
C TYR A 229 12.04 13.57 -14.96
N ALA A 230 12.50 14.14 -13.84
CA ALA A 230 11.61 14.73 -12.84
C ALA A 230 10.88 16.00 -13.36
N ILE A 231 11.55 16.87 -14.12
CA ILE A 231 10.92 18.04 -14.77
C ILE A 231 9.88 17.60 -15.81
N LEU A 232 10.22 16.60 -16.63
CA LEU A 232 9.34 16.00 -17.64
C LEU A 232 8.15 15.22 -17.02
N THR A 233 8.30 14.78 -15.77
CA THR A 233 7.20 14.25 -14.94
C THR A 233 6.31 15.38 -14.42
N LEU A 234 6.90 16.46 -13.88
CA LEU A 234 6.16 17.58 -13.30
C LEU A 234 5.34 18.36 -14.35
N ALA A 235 5.91 18.72 -15.49
CA ALA A 235 5.26 19.59 -16.48
C ALA A 235 3.85 19.14 -16.93
N PRO A 236 3.60 17.86 -17.32
CA PRO A 236 2.26 17.39 -17.65
C PRO A 236 1.38 17.19 -16.41
N LEU A 237 1.92 16.70 -15.29
CA LEU A 237 1.11 16.52 -14.06
C LEU A 237 0.58 17.86 -13.55
N LEU A 238 1.40 18.92 -13.63
CA LEU A 238 1.05 20.28 -13.21
C LEU A 238 -0.04 20.94 -14.07
N SER A 239 -0.43 20.37 -15.21
CA SER A 239 -1.60 20.88 -15.95
C SER A 239 -2.94 20.46 -15.33
N LEU A 240 -2.97 19.39 -14.54
CA LEU A 240 -4.21 18.82 -13.97
C LEU A 240 -5.07 19.86 -13.22
N PRO A 241 -6.41 19.82 -13.36
CA PRO A 241 -7.28 20.84 -12.79
C PRO A 241 -7.44 20.68 -11.26
N TRP A 242 -7.30 19.45 -10.76
CA TRP A 242 -7.57 19.12 -9.36
C TRP A 242 -6.42 19.44 -8.39
N ILE A 243 -5.35 20.07 -8.89
CA ILE A 243 -4.17 20.48 -8.12
C ILE A 243 -3.91 22.00 -8.19
N ASP A 244 -4.91 22.82 -8.54
CA ASP A 244 -4.73 24.28 -8.66
C ASP A 244 -4.12 24.93 -7.41
N PHE A 245 -4.45 24.41 -6.21
CA PHE A 245 -3.85 24.85 -4.94
C PHE A 245 -2.35 24.55 -4.79
N LEU A 246 -1.83 23.60 -5.57
CA LEU A 246 -0.44 23.12 -5.55
C LEU A 246 0.39 23.72 -6.69
N LYS A 247 -0.25 24.22 -7.76
CA LYS A 247 0.43 24.77 -8.95
C LYS A 247 1.58 25.74 -8.62
N PRO A 248 1.48 26.71 -7.70
CA PRO A 248 2.60 27.60 -7.36
C PRO A 248 3.85 26.85 -6.86
N GLU A 249 3.66 25.91 -5.94
CA GLU A 249 4.75 25.15 -5.30
C GLU A 249 5.34 24.09 -6.24
N GLY A 250 4.48 23.45 -7.04
CA GLY A 250 4.90 22.52 -8.08
C GLY A 250 5.66 23.20 -9.23
N ILE A 251 5.22 24.38 -9.65
CA ILE A 251 5.93 25.21 -10.64
C ILE A 251 7.27 25.68 -10.06
N ALA A 252 7.33 26.14 -8.81
CA ALA A 252 8.59 26.48 -8.15
C ALA A 252 9.55 25.28 -8.04
N CYS A 253 9.02 24.08 -7.76
CA CYS A 253 9.78 22.82 -7.79
C CYS A 253 10.36 22.54 -9.18
N MET A 254 9.56 22.63 -10.24
CA MET A 254 10.00 22.45 -11.62
C MET A 254 11.09 23.47 -12.02
N TYR A 255 10.93 24.75 -11.66
CA TYR A 255 11.91 25.80 -11.98
C TYR A 255 13.24 25.65 -11.23
N ARG A 256 13.25 25.17 -9.98
CA ARG A 256 14.51 24.82 -9.28
C ARG A 256 15.28 23.71 -10.03
N GLY A 257 14.57 22.71 -10.55
CA GLY A 257 15.17 21.69 -11.42
C GLY A 257 15.76 22.28 -12.70
N LYS A 258 15.05 23.21 -13.35
CA LYS A 258 15.55 23.90 -14.55
C LYS A 258 16.80 24.73 -14.28
N ALA A 259 16.87 25.43 -13.15
CA ALA A 259 18.05 26.18 -12.74
C ALA A 259 19.27 25.24 -12.61
N TYR A 260 19.12 24.13 -11.87
CA TYR A 260 20.15 23.11 -11.76
C TYR A 260 20.62 22.57 -13.12
N LEU A 261 19.71 22.36 -14.09
CA LEU A 261 20.08 21.94 -15.44
C LEU A 261 20.88 23.00 -16.20
N GLU A 262 20.53 24.29 -16.11
CA GLU A 262 21.24 25.37 -16.80
C GLU A 262 22.64 25.59 -16.20
N ASP A 263 22.77 25.59 -14.87
CA ASP A 263 24.07 25.67 -14.18
C ASP A 263 25.02 24.52 -14.62
N ASN A 264 24.45 23.33 -14.83
CA ASN A 264 25.15 22.13 -15.29
C ASN A 264 25.15 21.94 -16.83
N ARG A 265 24.76 22.96 -17.62
CA ARG A 265 24.57 22.85 -19.08
C ARG A 265 25.82 22.45 -19.85
N HIS A 266 26.98 22.87 -19.37
CA HIS A 266 28.28 22.48 -19.90
C HIS A 266 28.60 20.98 -19.73
N LEU A 267 27.85 20.26 -18.89
CA LEU A 267 28.03 18.84 -18.57
C LEU A 267 26.96 17.93 -19.21
N TRP A 268 25.98 18.42 -19.96
CA TRP A 268 24.87 17.59 -20.51
C TRP A 268 25.32 16.46 -21.46
N ARG A 269 26.55 16.50 -22.00
CA ARG A 269 27.13 15.41 -22.81
C ARG A 269 27.94 14.38 -22.00
N GLN A 270 28.22 14.67 -20.73
CA GLN A 270 28.97 13.80 -19.83
C GLN A 270 27.99 12.88 -19.07
N ALA A 271 27.28 12.04 -19.82
CA ALA A 271 26.12 11.28 -19.35
C ALA A 271 26.40 10.42 -18.11
N GLU A 272 25.41 10.32 -17.22
CA GLU A 272 25.48 9.41 -16.08
C GLU A 272 25.30 7.94 -16.49
N ILE A 273 25.97 7.03 -15.76
CA ILE A 273 25.76 5.59 -15.90
C ILE A 273 24.41 5.25 -15.27
N LEU A 274 23.39 5.11 -16.12
CA LEU A 274 21.98 5.05 -15.72
C LEU A 274 21.20 3.89 -16.34
N TRP A 275 21.53 3.50 -17.58
CA TRP A 275 20.83 2.48 -18.36
C TRP A 275 21.40 1.10 -18.10
N ILE A 276 20.62 0.02 -18.29
CA ILE A 276 21.01 -1.34 -17.89
C ILE A 276 20.93 -2.30 -19.09
N GLU A 277 22.01 -3.04 -19.34
CA GLU A 277 22.07 -4.20 -20.25
C GLU A 277 22.63 -5.41 -19.45
N LYS A 278 23.78 -5.98 -19.81
CA LYS A 278 24.53 -6.92 -18.94
C LYS A 278 25.21 -6.20 -17.78
N THR A 279 25.61 -4.95 -18.02
CA THR A 279 26.15 -4.00 -17.06
C THR A 279 25.41 -2.67 -17.20
N ALA A 280 25.67 -1.72 -16.29
CA ALA A 280 25.11 -0.38 -16.42
C ALA A 280 25.96 0.47 -17.39
N TYR A 281 25.30 1.28 -18.22
CA TYR A 281 25.92 2.12 -19.25
C TYR A 281 25.28 3.52 -19.32
N SER A 282 25.84 4.39 -20.16
CA SER A 282 25.41 5.78 -20.39
C SER A 282 25.27 6.07 -21.88
N SER A 283 24.48 7.07 -22.27
CA SER A 283 24.47 7.60 -23.64
C SER A 283 24.40 9.12 -23.64
N SER A 284 25.45 9.77 -24.17
CA SER A 284 25.55 11.23 -24.31
C SER A 284 24.42 11.83 -25.15
N ASN A 285 23.87 11.07 -26.11
CA ASN A 285 22.78 11.52 -26.97
C ASN A 285 21.46 11.58 -26.19
N LEU A 286 21.15 10.55 -25.40
CA LEU A 286 19.98 10.53 -24.53
C LEU A 286 20.07 11.60 -23.45
N SER A 287 21.20 11.68 -22.75
CA SER A 287 21.43 12.66 -21.68
C SER A 287 21.24 14.10 -22.16
N GLN A 288 21.82 14.44 -23.33
CA GLN A 288 21.63 15.76 -23.92
C GLN A 288 20.18 16.00 -24.35
N ALA A 289 19.51 15.03 -24.97
CA ALA A 289 18.14 15.16 -25.45
C ALA A 289 17.14 15.34 -24.29
N TYR A 290 17.27 14.56 -23.21
CA TYR A 290 16.45 14.71 -22.01
C TYR A 290 16.67 16.07 -21.34
N CYS A 291 17.92 16.56 -21.23
CA CYS A 291 18.18 17.89 -20.66
C CYS A 291 17.63 19.03 -21.55
N LEU A 292 17.72 18.92 -22.88
CA LEU A 292 17.09 19.86 -23.84
C LEU A 292 15.56 19.85 -23.71
N ALA A 293 14.95 18.67 -23.69
CA ALA A 293 13.52 18.44 -23.50
C ALA A 293 13.01 19.09 -22.21
N ALA A 294 13.64 18.78 -21.07
CA ALA A 294 13.31 19.37 -19.78
C ALA A 294 13.53 20.89 -19.73
N SER A 295 14.50 21.41 -20.47
CA SER A 295 14.73 22.86 -20.57
C SER A 295 13.63 23.56 -21.37
N LYS A 296 13.18 22.99 -22.49
CA LYS A 296 12.12 23.55 -23.36
C LYS A 296 10.71 23.40 -22.75
N ILE A 297 10.37 22.24 -22.16
CA ILE A 297 8.98 21.92 -21.78
C ILE A 297 8.37 22.93 -20.78
N VAL A 298 7.08 23.25 -20.95
CA VAL A 298 6.32 24.13 -20.06
C VAL A 298 5.12 23.38 -19.48
N VAL A 299 4.56 23.88 -18.36
CA VAL A 299 3.28 23.37 -17.85
C VAL A 299 2.20 23.67 -18.89
N ALA A 300 1.55 22.64 -19.41
CA ALA A 300 0.63 22.76 -20.53
C ALA A 300 -0.62 23.58 -20.14
N THR A 301 -0.88 24.65 -20.90
CA THR A 301 -2.09 25.49 -20.79
C THR A 301 -3.25 24.96 -21.65
N SER A 302 -3.06 23.85 -22.36
CA SER A 302 -4.06 23.22 -23.22
C SER A 302 -5.30 22.81 -22.43
N LEU A 303 -6.48 23.09 -23.00
CA LEU A 303 -7.78 22.69 -22.43
C LEU A 303 -7.82 21.17 -22.16
N ILE A 304 -7.82 20.80 -20.89
CA ILE A 304 -8.09 19.42 -20.46
C ILE A 304 -9.58 19.12 -20.73
N PRO A 305 -9.94 17.97 -21.34
CA PRO A 305 -11.32 17.66 -21.65
C PRO A 305 -12.21 17.71 -20.40
N GLN A 306 -13.38 18.34 -20.50
CA GLN A 306 -14.31 18.56 -19.39
C GLN A 306 -14.63 17.26 -18.59
N LYS A 307 -14.73 16.12 -19.28
CA LYS A 307 -14.95 14.80 -18.65
C LYS A 307 -13.82 14.36 -17.72
N VAL A 308 -12.59 14.84 -17.92
CA VAL A 308 -11.45 14.62 -17.02
C VAL A 308 -11.54 15.57 -15.83
N VAL A 309 -11.96 16.83 -16.03
CA VAL A 309 -12.22 17.78 -14.93
C VAL A 309 -13.26 17.22 -13.96
N GLU A 310 -14.31 16.58 -14.48
CA GLU A 310 -15.41 15.95 -13.73
C GLU A 310 -14.98 14.78 -12.82
N LEU A 311 -13.78 14.22 -12.99
CA LEU A 311 -13.22 13.22 -12.06
C LEU A 311 -12.93 13.80 -10.66
N PHE A 312 -12.91 15.14 -10.52
CA PHE A 312 -12.66 15.81 -9.25
C PHE A 312 -13.76 16.85 -8.90
N PRO A 313 -14.78 16.46 -8.12
CA PRO A 313 -15.90 17.34 -7.79
C PRO A 313 -15.50 18.44 -6.79
N ALA A 314 -16.00 19.66 -6.98
CA ALA A 314 -15.66 20.84 -6.16
C ALA A 314 -15.97 20.68 -4.65
N GLN A 315 -16.89 19.78 -4.29
CA GLN A 315 -17.19 19.38 -2.91
C GLN A 315 -15.95 18.81 -2.20
N LEU A 316 -15.07 18.11 -2.93
CA LEU A 316 -13.85 17.51 -2.39
C LEU A 316 -12.84 18.60 -1.96
N SER A 317 -12.72 19.69 -2.71
CA SER A 317 -11.92 20.86 -2.32
C SER A 317 -12.40 21.46 -0.98
N LYS A 318 -13.72 21.60 -0.78
CA LYS A 318 -14.29 22.08 0.50
C LYS A 318 -14.00 21.12 1.65
N LYS A 319 -14.09 19.80 1.43
CA LYS A 319 -13.75 18.77 2.43
C LYS A 319 -12.26 18.82 2.79
N MET A 320 -11.38 18.89 1.79
CA MET A 320 -9.92 19.02 1.97
C MET A 320 -9.54 20.29 2.73
N ALA A 321 -10.18 21.43 2.46
CA ALA A 321 -9.96 22.67 3.22
C ALA A 321 -10.32 22.51 4.70
N LYS A 322 -11.45 21.86 5.01
CA LYS A 322 -11.86 21.57 6.40
C LYS A 322 -10.89 20.59 7.10
N MET A 323 -10.52 19.50 6.42
CA MET A 323 -9.65 18.48 7.01
C MET A 323 -8.21 18.98 7.18
N SER A 324 -7.65 19.74 6.23
CA SER A 324 -6.32 20.34 6.39
C SER A 324 -6.29 21.35 7.54
N GLY A 325 -7.35 22.13 7.74
CA GLY A 325 -7.49 23.01 8.91
C GLY A 325 -7.72 22.31 10.25
N PHE A 326 -8.18 21.05 10.26
CA PHE A 326 -8.15 20.21 11.45
C PHE A 326 -6.73 19.70 11.71
N PHE A 327 -6.13 19.00 10.74
CA PHE A 327 -4.81 18.39 10.91
C PHE A 327 -3.69 19.41 11.15
N SER A 328 -3.77 20.65 10.67
CA SER A 328 -2.80 21.72 11.01
C SER A 328 -2.75 22.10 12.49
N HIS A 329 -3.59 21.50 13.34
CA HIS A 329 -3.58 21.66 14.80
C HIS A 329 -3.29 20.34 15.55
N VAL A 330 -3.03 19.25 14.83
CA VAL A 330 -2.80 17.90 15.39
C VAL A 330 -1.35 17.49 15.15
N ILE A 331 -0.65 17.02 16.19
CA ILE A 331 0.72 16.52 16.08
C ILE A 331 0.73 15.26 15.19
N PRO A 332 1.69 15.10 14.24
CA PRO A 332 2.89 15.92 14.02
C PRO A 332 2.72 17.06 12.98
N PHE A 333 1.51 17.30 12.51
CA PHE A 333 1.23 18.19 11.37
C PHE A 333 1.09 19.68 11.71
N SER A 334 1.25 20.08 12.97
CA SER A 334 1.15 21.47 13.46
C SER A 334 2.04 22.48 12.72
N HIS A 335 3.14 22.01 12.13
CA HIS A 335 4.10 22.82 11.36
C HIS A 335 4.17 22.41 9.87
N ALA A 336 3.26 21.54 9.41
CA ALA A 336 3.25 21.08 8.02
C ALA A 336 2.70 22.18 7.08
N PRO A 337 3.40 22.52 5.98
CA PRO A 337 2.88 23.44 4.97
C PRO A 337 1.51 23.00 4.46
N LYS A 338 0.55 23.93 4.40
CA LYS A 338 -0.85 23.67 4.07
C LYS A 338 -1.03 22.87 2.77
N TRP A 339 -0.21 23.15 1.75
CA TRP A 339 -0.23 22.43 0.48
C TRP A 339 0.14 20.95 0.62
N LYS A 340 1.06 20.57 1.53
CA LYS A 340 1.40 19.16 1.79
C LYS A 340 0.21 18.42 2.41
N LEU A 341 -0.47 19.04 3.37
CA LEU A 341 -1.68 18.48 3.97
C LEU A 341 -2.80 18.33 2.93
N GLN A 342 -3.00 19.33 2.08
CA GLN A 342 -3.98 19.25 0.98
C GLN A 342 -3.61 18.17 -0.06
N LEU A 343 -2.33 18.00 -0.42
CA LEU A 343 -1.87 16.95 -1.33
C LEU A 343 -2.05 15.53 -0.73
N SER A 344 -1.69 15.35 0.54
CA SER A 344 -1.89 14.09 1.26
C SER A 344 -3.39 13.75 1.36
N LEU A 345 -4.26 14.75 1.61
CA LEU A 345 -5.73 14.59 1.59
C LEU A 345 -6.29 14.28 0.21
N LEU A 346 -5.70 14.84 -0.86
CA LEU A 346 -6.08 14.58 -2.25
C LEU A 346 -5.76 13.12 -2.64
N GLN A 347 -4.58 12.61 -2.27
CA GLN A 347 -4.24 11.19 -2.40
C GLN A 347 -5.17 10.32 -1.55
N SER A 348 -5.44 10.73 -0.30
CA SER A 348 -6.33 10.02 0.65
C SER A 348 -7.75 9.84 0.13
N ALA A 349 -8.29 10.78 -0.65
CA ALA A 349 -9.64 10.69 -1.21
C ALA A 349 -9.83 9.45 -2.10
N GLN A 350 -8.80 9.09 -2.88
CA GLN A 350 -8.82 7.92 -3.75
C GLN A 350 -8.75 6.58 -2.99
N TYR A 351 -8.34 6.61 -1.73
CA TYR A 351 -8.39 5.46 -0.83
C TYR A 351 -9.68 5.42 0.00
N ALA A 352 -10.25 6.58 0.37
CA ALA A 352 -11.55 6.66 1.05
C ALA A 352 -12.68 6.03 0.23
N THR A 353 -12.74 6.29 -1.09
CA THR A 353 -13.69 5.64 -2.00
C THR A 353 -13.51 4.12 -2.01
N ALA A 354 -12.26 3.65 -2.11
CA ALA A 354 -11.93 2.22 -2.12
C ALA A 354 -12.28 1.50 -0.81
N LEU A 355 -12.04 2.14 0.34
CA LEU A 355 -12.46 1.62 1.65
C LEU A 355 -13.98 1.51 1.72
N LYS A 356 -14.71 2.54 1.25
CA LYS A 356 -16.17 2.52 1.23
C LYS A 356 -16.73 1.38 0.38
N GLU A 357 -16.08 1.01 -0.73
CA GLU A 357 -16.42 -0.20 -1.50
C GLU A 357 -16.02 -1.50 -0.78
N ALA A 358 -14.93 -1.49 -0.02
CA ALA A 358 -14.43 -2.66 0.72
C ALA A 358 -15.17 -2.95 2.05
N ARG A 359 -15.92 -1.99 2.59
CA ARG A 359 -16.41 -2.00 3.98
C ARG A 359 -17.31 -3.17 4.39
N TYR A 360 -17.94 -3.89 3.46
CA TYR A 360 -18.75 -5.08 3.77
C TYR A 360 -18.14 -6.40 3.24
N ARG A 361 -16.81 -6.46 3.05
CA ARG A 361 -16.10 -7.69 2.64
C ARG A 361 -16.07 -8.77 3.73
N ILE A 362 -16.03 -8.37 5.00
CA ILE A 362 -15.91 -9.26 6.16
C ILE A 362 -17.15 -9.11 7.04
N PHE A 363 -17.35 -7.92 7.60
CA PHE A 363 -18.48 -7.61 8.48
C PHE A 363 -19.70 -7.14 7.69
N PRO A 364 -20.93 -7.59 8.04
CA PRO A 364 -22.16 -7.07 7.47
C PRO A 364 -22.47 -5.65 8.00
N PRO A 365 -23.45 -4.93 7.44
CA PRO A 365 -23.96 -3.70 8.05
C PRO A 365 -24.47 -3.97 9.47
N ILE A 366 -23.91 -3.28 10.46
CA ILE A 366 -24.24 -3.46 11.89
C ILE A 366 -25.35 -2.49 12.27
N ALA A 367 -26.60 -2.96 12.37
CA ALA A 367 -27.76 -2.10 12.59
C ALA A 367 -27.75 -1.31 13.92
N LYS A 368 -27.10 -1.85 14.95
CA LYS A 368 -26.91 -1.22 16.27
C LYS A 368 -25.71 -0.26 16.33
N ALA A 369 -24.93 -0.11 15.25
CA ALA A 369 -23.76 0.76 15.22
C ALA A 369 -24.01 1.99 14.34
N SER A 370 -24.06 3.15 14.97
CA SER A 370 -24.05 4.43 14.24
C SER A 370 -22.63 4.95 14.08
N ASP A 371 -22.35 5.29 12.83
CA ASP A 371 -21.27 6.14 12.32
C ASP A 371 -20.06 5.42 11.67
N GLU A 372 -19.87 5.73 10.38
CA GLU A 372 -18.73 5.29 9.57
C GLU A 372 -17.63 6.39 9.48
N LYS A 373 -17.72 7.48 10.28
CA LYS A 373 -16.78 8.63 10.36
C LYS A 373 -15.30 8.26 10.25
N TYR A 374 -14.88 7.18 10.90
CA TYR A 374 -13.49 6.71 10.92
C TYR A 374 -12.92 6.45 9.50
N GLN A 375 -13.76 6.05 8.53
CA GLN A 375 -13.38 5.87 7.13
C GLN A 375 -12.86 7.16 6.47
N GLU A 376 -13.23 8.34 6.98
CA GLU A 376 -12.71 9.61 6.47
C GLU A 376 -11.29 9.91 6.95
N TYR A 377 -10.86 9.32 8.08
CA TYR A 377 -9.54 9.57 8.70
C TYR A 377 -8.51 8.50 8.31
N ILE A 378 -8.90 7.22 8.22
CA ILE A 378 -7.98 6.10 7.96
C ILE A 378 -7.04 6.34 6.76
N PRO A 379 -7.51 6.82 5.59
CA PRO A 379 -6.62 7.10 4.48
C PRO A 379 -5.57 8.19 4.79
N PHE A 380 -5.98 9.25 5.51
CA PHE A 380 -5.07 10.36 5.81
C PHE A 380 -4.07 10.03 6.90
N THR A 381 -4.42 9.23 7.92
CA THR A 381 -3.44 8.84 8.94
C THR A 381 -2.27 8.10 8.29
N TRP A 382 -2.55 7.09 7.46
CA TRP A 382 -1.53 6.35 6.71
C TRP A 382 -0.78 7.21 5.67
N ILE A 383 -1.48 7.94 4.80
CA ILE A 383 -0.85 8.74 3.74
C ILE A 383 -0.07 9.92 4.32
N GLY A 384 -0.68 10.69 5.23
CA GLY A 384 -0.07 11.86 5.85
C GLY A 384 1.17 11.54 6.66
N CYS A 385 1.17 10.49 7.49
CA CYS A 385 2.37 10.07 8.22
C CYS A 385 3.47 9.58 7.28
N ARG A 386 3.11 8.84 6.21
CA ARG A 386 4.04 8.38 5.16
C ARG A 386 4.67 9.54 4.40
N ASP A 387 3.90 10.60 4.17
CA ASP A 387 4.36 11.81 3.47
C ASP A 387 5.15 12.77 4.38
N TYR A 388 4.87 12.80 5.69
CA TYR A 388 5.62 13.54 6.71
C TYR A 388 6.99 12.91 7.00
N LEU A 389 7.02 11.61 7.30
CA LEU A 389 8.25 10.85 7.56
C LEU A 389 9.04 10.52 6.28
N SER A 390 8.46 10.76 5.10
CA SER A 390 9.03 10.40 3.79
C SER A 390 9.29 8.88 3.61
N THR A 391 8.60 8.03 4.38
CA THR A 391 8.87 6.58 4.49
C THR A 391 8.80 5.85 3.14
N PRO A 392 9.83 5.05 2.77
CA PRO A 392 9.81 4.20 1.60
C PRO A 392 9.00 2.91 1.85
N ILE A 393 7.74 2.92 1.43
CA ILE A 393 6.78 1.79 1.54
C ILE A 393 5.92 1.70 0.27
N SER A 394 5.47 0.48 -0.08
CA SER A 394 4.58 0.26 -1.25
C SER A 394 3.15 0.73 -0.96
N ALA A 395 2.44 1.11 -2.02
CA ALA A 395 1.04 1.52 -1.93
C ALA A 395 0.10 0.32 -1.64
N GLU A 396 0.54 -0.90 -1.92
CA GLU A 396 -0.08 -2.17 -1.49
C GLU A 396 -0.01 -2.35 0.04
N SER A 397 1.17 -2.23 0.67
CA SER A 397 1.29 -2.37 2.12
C SER A 397 0.53 -1.29 2.88
N LEU A 398 0.49 -0.05 2.36
CA LEU A 398 -0.39 1.01 2.90
C LEU A 398 -1.87 0.64 2.80
N TRP A 399 -2.29 0.06 1.67
CA TRP A 399 -3.68 -0.31 1.44
C TRP A 399 -4.16 -1.45 2.35
N GLU A 400 -3.36 -2.50 2.54
CA GLU A 400 -3.72 -3.58 3.48
C GLU A 400 -3.76 -3.09 4.93
N MET A 401 -2.89 -2.14 5.31
CA MET A 401 -3.00 -1.48 6.63
C MET A 401 -4.22 -0.57 6.77
N MET A 402 -4.67 0.10 5.71
CA MET A 402 -5.94 0.83 5.72
C MET A 402 -7.15 -0.13 5.85
N LEU A 403 -7.10 -1.29 5.20
CA LEU A 403 -8.12 -2.34 5.37
C LEU A 403 -8.15 -2.88 6.80
N VAL A 404 -7.00 -3.26 7.37
CA VAL A 404 -6.90 -3.66 8.78
C VAL A 404 -7.42 -2.56 9.71
N SER A 405 -7.01 -1.30 9.50
CA SER A 405 -7.51 -0.16 10.29
C SER A 405 -9.04 -0.04 10.23
N MET A 406 -9.65 -0.29 9.07
CA MET A 406 -11.11 -0.27 8.91
C MET A 406 -11.77 -1.48 9.60
N PHE A 407 -11.18 -2.67 9.47
CA PHE A 407 -11.68 -3.88 10.12
C PHE A 407 -11.55 -3.83 11.64
N ASN A 408 -10.60 -3.06 12.19
CA ASN A 408 -10.46 -2.83 13.63
C ASN A 408 -11.70 -2.14 14.23
N PHE A 409 -12.18 -1.04 13.63
CA PHE A 409 -13.43 -0.39 14.05
C PHE A 409 -14.68 -1.27 13.83
N GLN A 410 -14.62 -2.21 12.90
CA GLN A 410 -15.75 -3.09 12.59
C GLN A 410 -15.83 -4.33 13.48
N VAL A 411 -14.69 -4.96 13.82
CA VAL A 411 -14.65 -6.11 14.73
C VAL A 411 -15.02 -5.69 16.15
N ASP A 412 -14.54 -4.53 16.58
CA ASP A 412 -14.87 -3.89 17.86
C ASP A 412 -16.39 -3.74 18.03
N ALA A 413 -17.03 -2.94 17.18
CA ALA A 413 -18.49 -2.77 17.17
C ALA A 413 -19.27 -4.09 16.94
N TYR A 414 -18.72 -5.05 16.20
CA TYR A 414 -19.37 -6.35 15.96
C TYR A 414 -19.33 -7.26 17.20
N MET A 415 -18.19 -7.28 17.92
CA MET A 415 -18.05 -8.02 19.17
C MET A 415 -19.05 -7.50 20.20
N GLU A 416 -19.06 -6.18 20.43
CA GLU A 416 -19.94 -5.54 21.41
C GLU A 416 -21.44 -5.69 21.11
N THR A 417 -21.86 -5.56 19.84
CA THR A 417 -23.29 -5.41 19.51
C THR A 417 -23.95 -6.65 18.90
N VAL A 418 -23.18 -7.61 18.37
CA VAL A 418 -23.71 -8.82 17.71
C VAL A 418 -23.22 -10.09 18.39
N VAL A 419 -21.93 -10.17 18.74
CA VAL A 419 -21.38 -11.36 19.40
C VAL A 419 -21.85 -11.46 20.84
N TRP A 420 -21.88 -10.35 21.58
CA TRP A 420 -22.43 -10.30 22.94
C TRP A 420 -23.87 -10.82 23.03
N ASP A 421 -24.78 -10.23 22.24
CA ASP A 421 -26.20 -10.61 22.17
C ASP A 421 -26.42 -12.11 21.93
N TYR A 422 -25.54 -12.76 21.14
CA TYR A 422 -25.69 -14.17 20.76
C TYR A 422 -24.92 -15.14 21.66
N TYR A 423 -23.83 -14.72 22.32
CA TYR A 423 -22.93 -15.59 23.09
C TYR A 423 -22.82 -15.29 24.59
N ARG A 424 -23.47 -14.26 25.17
CA ARG A 424 -23.29 -13.95 26.60
C ARG A 424 -23.52 -15.14 27.56
N ASP A 425 -24.50 -16.00 27.26
CA ASP A 425 -24.80 -17.21 28.06
C ASP A 425 -23.91 -18.44 27.68
N ARG A 426 -22.98 -18.25 26.72
CA ARG A 426 -22.19 -19.31 26.06
C ARG A 426 -20.72 -18.91 25.81
N LEU A 427 -20.20 -17.89 26.50
CA LEU A 427 -18.85 -17.37 26.32
C LEU A 427 -17.73 -18.44 26.39
N PRO A 428 -17.78 -19.49 27.24
CA PRO A 428 -16.77 -20.55 27.23
C PRO A 428 -16.66 -21.30 25.89
N ALA A 429 -17.78 -21.49 25.18
CA ALA A 429 -17.79 -22.12 23.86
C ALA A 429 -17.17 -21.20 22.79
N LEU A 430 -17.44 -19.89 22.87
CA LEU A 430 -16.83 -18.90 21.98
C LEU A 430 -15.32 -18.76 22.22
N LYS A 431 -14.88 -18.72 23.49
CA LYS A 431 -13.46 -18.71 23.86
C LYS A 431 -12.73 -19.95 23.29
N ALA A 432 -13.32 -21.14 23.41
CA ALA A 432 -12.78 -22.37 22.84
C ALA A 432 -12.79 -22.39 21.29
N PHE A 433 -13.79 -21.81 20.65
CA PHE A 433 -13.85 -21.66 19.19
C PHE A 433 -12.71 -20.75 18.67
N ILE A 434 -12.52 -19.57 19.27
CA ILE A 434 -11.46 -18.61 18.91
C ILE A 434 -10.08 -19.23 19.07
N GLN A 435 -9.85 -19.98 20.15
CA GLN A 435 -8.60 -20.71 20.37
C GLN A 435 -8.31 -21.73 19.26
N GLY A 436 -9.30 -22.55 18.89
CA GLY A 436 -9.16 -23.51 17.79
C GLY A 436 -8.91 -22.85 16.43
N LEU A 437 -9.64 -21.77 16.15
CA LEU A 437 -9.56 -20.98 14.91
C LEU A 437 -8.15 -20.35 14.73
N CYS A 438 -7.61 -19.72 15.77
CA CYS A 438 -6.30 -19.05 15.68
C CYS A 438 -5.13 -20.05 15.76
N SER A 439 -5.27 -21.14 16.51
CA SER A 439 -4.27 -22.22 16.58
C SER A 439 -4.13 -23.04 15.28
N GLY A 440 -4.95 -22.77 14.26
CA GLY A 440 -4.93 -23.52 13.00
C GLY A 440 -5.37 -24.98 13.12
N ASN A 441 -6.05 -25.34 14.22
CA ASN A 441 -6.55 -26.69 14.48
C ASN A 441 -8.00 -26.78 13.98
N PRO A 442 -8.29 -27.31 12.77
CA PRO A 442 -9.66 -27.58 12.38
C PRO A 442 -10.22 -28.66 13.29
N GLN A 443 -11.07 -28.28 14.25
CA GLN A 443 -11.90 -29.26 14.95
C GLN A 443 -12.60 -30.10 13.89
N GLN A 444 -12.46 -31.43 14.00
CA GLN A 444 -13.11 -32.34 13.06
C GLN A 444 -14.61 -32.06 13.09
N ARG A 445 -15.14 -31.46 12.00
CA ARG A 445 -16.58 -31.30 11.82
C ARG A 445 -17.21 -32.67 11.89
N LYS A 446 -17.79 -33.00 13.05
CA LYS A 446 -18.66 -34.18 13.23
C LYS A 446 -19.82 -34.03 12.25
N ARG A 447 -19.66 -34.63 11.07
CA ARG A 447 -20.80 -35.01 10.24
C ARG A 447 -21.64 -35.95 11.09
N SER A 448 -22.81 -35.51 11.50
CA SER A 448 -23.82 -36.37 12.10
C SER A 448 -24.08 -37.53 11.13
N ARG A 449 -23.63 -38.72 11.52
CA ARG A 449 -24.07 -39.99 10.96
C ARG A 449 -24.85 -40.69 12.05
N GLU A 450 -26.16 -40.66 11.90
CA GLU A 450 -27.02 -41.72 12.41
C GLU A 450 -26.65 -43.00 11.64
N GLY A 451 -26.67 -44.18 12.29
CA GLY A 451 -26.30 -45.44 11.66
C GLY A 451 -25.45 -46.37 12.54
N ASP A 452 -26.14 -47.10 13.40
CA ASP A 452 -25.86 -48.45 13.92
C ASP A 452 -24.55 -48.86 14.65
N ILE A 453 -24.79 -49.25 15.91
CA ILE A 453 -24.51 -50.58 16.51
C ILE A 453 -23.06 -51.12 16.49
N GLY A 454 -22.52 -51.28 17.71
CA GLY A 454 -21.85 -52.53 18.12
C GLY A 454 -20.34 -52.48 18.41
N GLY A 455 -19.95 -52.66 19.68
CA GLY A 455 -18.56 -52.95 20.06
C GLY A 455 -18.20 -52.58 21.50
N ILE A 456 -17.97 -53.58 22.37
CA ILE A 456 -17.55 -53.40 23.77
C ILE A 456 -16.00 -53.33 23.85
N PRO A 457 -15.40 -52.39 24.61
CA PRO A 457 -13.95 -52.15 24.62
C PRO A 457 -13.15 -53.14 25.51
N LYS A 458 -11.83 -53.26 25.25
CA LYS A 458 -10.87 -53.96 26.12
C LYS A 458 -9.52 -53.21 26.31
N LYS A 459 -9.31 -52.81 27.57
CA LYS A 459 -8.05 -52.67 28.35
C LYS A 459 -6.70 -52.39 27.65
N VAL A 460 -6.19 -51.16 27.86
CA VAL A 460 -5.11 -50.76 28.80
C VAL A 460 -3.94 -51.74 29.10
N LEU A 461 -2.73 -51.16 29.31
CA LEU A 461 -1.40 -51.73 29.65
C LEU A 461 -0.56 -52.12 28.41
N GLY A 462 0.76 -51.88 28.32
CA GLY A 462 1.73 -51.23 29.24
C GLY A 462 3.02 -50.78 28.50
N PRO A 463 4.04 -50.20 29.17
CA PRO A 463 5.09 -49.39 28.52
C PRO A 463 6.51 -50.01 28.42
N ASN A 464 7.41 -49.23 27.80
CA ASN A 464 8.89 -49.32 27.78
C ASN A 464 9.55 -50.25 26.74
N GLY A 465 10.64 -49.78 26.14
CA GLY A 465 11.40 -50.47 25.08
C GLY A 465 12.47 -49.61 24.41
N VAL A 466 13.43 -49.08 25.18
CA VAL A 466 14.59 -48.35 24.66
C VAL A 466 15.67 -49.33 24.20
N HIS A 467 16.22 -49.18 22.98
CA HIS A 467 17.67 -49.31 22.74
C HIS A 467 18.12 -48.81 21.36
N ASN A 468 19.36 -48.34 21.29
CA ASN A 468 20.03 -47.89 20.06
C ASN A 468 20.44 -49.07 19.15
N GLY A 469 20.48 -48.83 17.83
CA GLY A 469 21.15 -49.67 16.84
C GLY A 469 21.73 -48.80 15.72
N LEU A 470 23.04 -48.90 15.48
CA LEU A 470 23.78 -47.99 14.60
C LEU A 470 24.14 -48.63 13.25
N SER A 471 24.47 -47.77 12.28
CA SER A 471 25.41 -48.00 11.16
C SER A 471 24.97 -48.75 9.89
N ASN A 472 25.22 -48.06 8.77
CA ASN A 472 25.83 -48.49 7.50
C ASN A 472 25.22 -49.64 6.67
N GLY A 473 24.88 -49.31 5.41
CA GLY A 473 24.65 -50.24 4.31
C GLY A 473 24.67 -49.51 2.96
N THR A 474 25.81 -49.51 2.27
CA THR A 474 26.05 -48.69 1.06
C THR A 474 25.78 -49.41 -0.27
N SER A 475 25.35 -48.61 -1.26
CA SER A 475 25.74 -48.64 -2.68
C SER A 475 25.01 -49.54 -3.73
N ASN A 476 24.90 -48.94 -4.92
CA ASN A 476 24.88 -49.51 -6.30
C ASN A 476 23.56 -50.02 -6.95
N GLY A 477 23.48 -49.83 -8.28
CA GLY A 477 22.33 -50.16 -9.15
C GLY A 477 21.64 -48.94 -9.79
N THR A 478 22.22 -48.14 -10.71
CA THR A 478 22.53 -48.42 -12.13
C THR A 478 21.53 -49.36 -12.84
N SER A 479 20.97 -49.11 -14.03
CA SER A 479 20.79 -47.92 -14.91
C SER A 479 20.10 -48.40 -16.21
N ASN A 480 19.62 -47.47 -17.07
CA ASN A 480 19.00 -47.71 -18.39
C ASN A 480 17.54 -48.23 -18.37
N GLY A 481 16.62 -47.80 -19.26
CA GLY A 481 16.66 -46.66 -20.19
C GLY A 481 15.89 -46.90 -21.51
N VAL A 482 15.43 -45.81 -22.17
CA VAL A 482 15.03 -45.72 -23.60
C VAL A 482 13.80 -46.57 -24.03
N SER A 483 12.77 -46.12 -24.75
CA SER A 483 12.13 -44.82 -25.12
C SER A 483 10.72 -45.18 -25.67
N ASN A 484 9.82 -44.37 -26.25
CA ASN A 484 9.76 -42.99 -26.79
C ASN A 484 8.26 -42.58 -26.86
N GLY A 485 7.85 -41.53 -27.60
CA GLY A 485 6.52 -41.51 -28.25
C GLY A 485 5.56 -40.32 -28.05
N VAL A 486 6.01 -39.08 -28.25
CA VAL A 486 5.35 -38.00 -29.06
C VAL A 486 3.87 -37.58 -28.79
N THR A 487 3.65 -36.25 -28.88
CA THR A 487 2.39 -35.45 -29.01
C THR A 487 1.50 -35.15 -27.78
N ASN A 488 1.34 -33.83 -27.57
CA ASN A 488 0.13 -33.02 -27.27
C ASN A 488 -0.82 -33.43 -26.10
N GLY A 489 -1.31 -32.48 -25.27
CA GLY A 489 -1.16 -31.03 -25.33
C GLY A 489 -1.78 -30.30 -24.13
N ALA A 490 -1.86 -28.97 -24.20
CA ALA A 490 -2.18 -28.12 -23.05
C ALA A 490 -3.64 -28.19 -22.57
N SER A 491 -3.84 -28.26 -21.25
CA SER A 491 -4.84 -27.43 -20.54
C SER A 491 -4.77 -27.62 -19.00
N ASN A 492 -4.50 -26.53 -18.28
CA ASN A 492 -4.89 -26.33 -16.87
C ASN A 492 -4.61 -24.86 -16.47
N GLY A 493 -5.40 -23.94 -17.01
CA GLY A 493 -5.33 -22.53 -16.63
C GLY A 493 -5.94 -22.29 -15.23
N MET A 494 -5.40 -21.34 -14.46
CA MET A 494 -6.04 -20.89 -13.23
C MET A 494 -7.44 -20.34 -13.53
N SER A 495 -8.48 -21.05 -13.12
CA SER A 495 -9.86 -20.63 -13.29
C SER A 495 -10.25 -19.59 -12.22
N ASN A 496 -10.83 -18.48 -12.67
CA ASN A 496 -11.28 -17.39 -11.80
C ASN A 496 -12.30 -17.86 -10.75
N LYS A 497 -11.87 -17.96 -9.49
CA LYS A 497 -12.75 -18.05 -8.31
C LYS A 497 -12.56 -16.84 -7.38
N GLY A 498 -13.00 -15.67 -7.86
CA GLY A 498 -12.93 -14.43 -7.07
C GLY A 498 -13.84 -13.27 -7.52
N ILE A 499 -14.65 -13.44 -8.59
CA ILE A 499 -15.39 -12.31 -9.21
C ILE A 499 -16.92 -12.50 -9.15
N ASN A 500 -17.44 -13.74 -9.18
CA ASN A 500 -18.89 -14.02 -9.22
C ASN A 500 -19.57 -13.99 -7.82
N ALA A 501 -19.25 -13.00 -7.00
CA ALA A 501 -19.92 -12.72 -5.72
C ALA A 501 -20.59 -11.33 -5.67
N ALA A 502 -20.39 -10.49 -6.68
CA ALA A 502 -20.80 -9.07 -6.67
C ALA A 502 -22.18 -8.77 -7.30
N LEU A 503 -22.86 -9.76 -7.91
CA LEU A 503 -24.09 -9.56 -8.67
C LEU A 503 -25.19 -10.59 -8.32
N ASN A 504 -25.86 -10.38 -7.19
CA ASN A 504 -27.28 -10.72 -7.00
C ASN A 504 -27.86 -10.09 -5.71
N GLY A 505 -27.78 -8.77 -5.61
CA GLY A 505 -28.31 -7.99 -4.48
C GLY A 505 -29.71 -7.45 -4.70
N LYS A 506 -30.74 -8.31 -4.73
CA LYS A 506 -32.15 -7.88 -4.67
C LYS A 506 -32.99 -8.79 -3.75
N ALA A 507 -33.46 -8.17 -2.66
CA ALA A 507 -34.59 -8.53 -1.81
C ALA A 507 -34.96 -10.02 -1.64
N ASN A 508 -34.59 -10.60 -0.49
CA ASN A 508 -35.54 -11.36 0.34
C ASN A 508 -34.96 -11.67 1.74
N GLY A 509 -35.78 -11.44 2.78
CA GLY A 509 -35.69 -12.08 4.10
C GLY A 509 -34.50 -11.73 5.02
N ALA A 510 -34.79 -11.49 6.30
CA ALA A 510 -33.76 -11.59 7.35
C ALA A 510 -33.26 -13.04 7.42
N SER A 511 -31.93 -13.24 7.52
CA SER A 511 -31.30 -14.56 7.52
C SER A 511 -30.09 -14.56 8.45
N ASN A 512 -29.92 -15.63 9.22
CA ASN A 512 -28.94 -15.73 10.30
C ASN A 512 -27.49 -15.56 9.79
N THR A 513 -26.87 -14.43 10.13
CA THR A 513 -25.43 -14.23 9.97
C THR A 513 -24.67 -15.06 11.01
N ASN A 514 -24.00 -16.12 10.57
CA ASN A 514 -23.21 -16.97 11.44
C ASN A 514 -21.96 -16.21 11.95
N VAL A 515 -21.96 -15.88 13.25
CA VAL A 515 -20.85 -15.23 13.96
C VAL A 515 -19.53 -15.98 13.77
N GLU A 516 -19.53 -17.31 13.88
CA GLU A 516 -18.34 -18.14 13.71
C GLU A 516 -17.77 -18.00 12.29
N GLU A 517 -18.62 -17.82 11.28
CA GLU A 517 -18.18 -17.60 9.91
C GLU A 517 -17.59 -16.21 9.70
N ILE A 518 -18.17 -15.17 10.30
CA ILE A 518 -17.66 -13.79 10.20
C ILE A 518 -16.31 -13.67 10.92
N LEU A 519 -16.16 -14.23 12.12
CA LEU A 519 -14.88 -14.33 12.81
C LEU A 519 -13.87 -15.18 12.03
N THR A 520 -14.30 -16.28 11.41
CA THR A 520 -13.45 -17.08 10.51
C THR A 520 -12.96 -16.26 9.31
N ARG A 521 -13.79 -15.40 8.71
CA ARG A 521 -13.38 -14.52 7.61
C ARG A 521 -12.38 -13.45 8.09
N PHE A 522 -12.60 -12.86 9.26
CA PHE A 522 -11.69 -11.88 9.87
C PHE A 522 -10.30 -12.48 10.16
N VAL A 523 -10.25 -13.58 10.90
CA VAL A 523 -8.97 -14.25 11.24
C VAL A 523 -8.24 -14.71 9.99
N ASN A 524 -8.94 -15.28 8.99
CA ASN A 524 -8.28 -15.71 7.75
C ASN A 524 -7.80 -14.53 6.88
N HIS A 525 -8.44 -13.35 6.91
CA HIS A 525 -7.93 -12.18 6.18
C HIS A 525 -6.53 -11.80 6.65
N ALA A 526 -6.25 -11.87 7.96
CA ALA A 526 -4.91 -11.67 8.50
C ALA A 526 -4.01 -12.91 8.30
N LEU A 527 -4.39 -14.07 8.84
CA LEU A 527 -3.49 -15.23 8.97
C LEU A 527 -3.20 -15.96 7.63
N GLN A 528 -4.08 -15.83 6.63
CA GLN A 528 -3.87 -16.39 5.29
C GLN A 528 -3.41 -15.34 4.26
N HIS A 529 -3.08 -14.11 4.69
CA HIS A 529 -2.58 -13.09 3.79
C HIS A 529 -1.26 -13.54 3.12
N PRO A 530 -1.05 -13.37 1.80
CA PRO A 530 0.12 -13.93 1.11
C PRO A 530 1.47 -13.53 1.72
N LYS A 531 1.61 -12.29 2.21
CA LYS A 531 2.82 -11.82 2.92
C LYS A 531 3.03 -12.54 4.26
N VAL A 532 1.95 -12.82 5.00
CA VAL A 532 2.00 -13.60 6.24
C VAL A 532 2.40 -15.04 5.93
N LEU A 533 1.82 -15.68 4.91
CA LEU A 533 2.19 -17.05 4.53
C LEU A 533 3.66 -17.18 4.08
N GLN A 534 4.22 -16.14 3.47
CA GLN A 534 5.64 -16.04 3.09
C GLN A 534 6.58 -15.65 4.23
N SER A 535 6.05 -15.21 5.38
CA SER A 535 6.85 -14.76 6.53
C SER A 535 7.43 -15.94 7.34
N PRO A 536 8.52 -15.73 8.11
CA PRO A 536 9.13 -16.78 8.94
C PRO A 536 8.12 -17.43 9.90
N PRO A 537 8.20 -18.76 10.16
CA PRO A 537 7.24 -19.47 11.01
C PRO A 537 7.05 -18.87 12.40
N ALA A 538 8.10 -18.33 13.01
CA ALA A 538 8.03 -17.66 14.31
C ALA A 538 7.19 -16.37 14.26
N LEU A 539 7.30 -15.57 13.20
CA LEU A 539 6.51 -14.34 13.02
C LEU A 539 5.05 -14.65 12.74
N ARG A 540 4.78 -15.73 12.00
CA ARG A 540 3.44 -16.28 11.76
C ARG A 540 2.78 -16.78 13.05
N ALA A 541 3.53 -17.50 13.89
CA ALA A 541 3.07 -17.99 15.18
C ALA A 541 2.80 -16.82 16.15
N TRP A 542 3.65 -15.78 16.14
CA TRP A 542 3.43 -14.56 16.91
C TRP A 542 2.12 -13.87 16.48
N LEU A 543 1.90 -13.63 15.19
CA LEU A 543 0.65 -13.02 14.70
C LEU A 543 -0.60 -13.86 15.05
N ALA A 544 -0.51 -15.18 14.97
CA ALA A 544 -1.60 -16.08 15.36
C ALA A 544 -1.90 -16.01 16.87
N HIS A 545 -0.87 -15.82 17.71
CA HIS A 545 -1.03 -15.57 19.13
C HIS A 545 -1.71 -14.22 19.40
N GLU A 546 -1.20 -13.13 18.84
CA GLU A 546 -1.79 -11.79 19.02
C GLU A 546 -3.25 -11.71 18.57
N MET A 547 -3.59 -12.33 17.42
CA MET A 547 -4.97 -12.42 16.92
C MET A 547 -5.88 -13.20 17.89
N GLN A 548 -5.37 -14.24 18.53
CA GLN A 548 -6.11 -15.00 19.54
C GLN A 548 -6.30 -14.16 20.81
N THR A 549 -5.23 -13.52 21.30
CA THR A 549 -5.24 -12.67 22.50
C THR A 549 -6.21 -11.51 22.34
N PHE A 550 -6.17 -10.80 21.21
CA PHE A 550 -7.11 -9.72 20.83
C PHE A 550 -8.58 -10.15 20.87
N LEU A 551 -8.94 -11.26 20.21
CA LEU A 551 -10.33 -11.73 20.18
C LEU A 551 -10.82 -12.28 21.54
N LEU A 552 -9.91 -12.80 22.38
CA LEU A 552 -10.24 -13.19 23.76
C LEU A 552 -10.35 -11.98 24.68
N ALA A 553 -9.53 -10.94 24.48
CA ALA A 553 -9.56 -9.69 25.25
C ALA A 553 -10.86 -8.91 25.04
N HIS A 554 -11.41 -8.87 23.82
CA HIS A 554 -12.77 -8.40 23.57
C HIS A 554 -13.81 -9.07 24.48
N ILE A 555 -13.75 -10.40 24.63
CA ILE A 555 -14.70 -11.11 25.52
C ILE A 555 -14.44 -10.77 26.99
N THR A 556 -13.18 -10.73 27.40
CA THR A 556 -12.78 -10.42 28.77
C THR A 556 -13.19 -8.99 29.17
N HIS A 557 -13.14 -8.03 28.25
CA HIS A 557 -13.62 -6.66 28.47
C HIS A 557 -15.15 -6.57 28.50
N MET A 558 -15.87 -7.31 27.65
CA MET A 558 -17.33 -7.39 27.75
C MET A 558 -17.80 -8.03 29.07
N GLU A 559 -17.01 -8.95 29.64
CA GLU A 559 -17.21 -9.47 30.99
C GLU A 559 -16.98 -8.35 32.05
N ASP A 560 -15.90 -7.56 31.96
CA ASP A 560 -15.68 -6.40 32.86
C ASP A 560 -16.84 -5.39 32.79
N CYS A 561 -17.30 -5.03 31.58
CA CYS A 561 -18.40 -4.08 31.35
C CYS A 561 -19.74 -4.59 31.88
N ALA A 562 -19.93 -5.91 32.00
CA ALA A 562 -21.11 -6.50 32.60
C ALA A 562 -21.07 -6.48 34.14
N GLU A 563 -19.89 -6.67 34.74
CA GLU A 563 -19.68 -6.60 36.20
C GLU A 563 -19.73 -5.15 36.73
N LEU A 564 -19.34 -4.16 35.91
CA LEU A 564 -19.23 -2.76 36.30
C LEU A 564 -20.53 -2.17 36.92
N PRO A 565 -21.73 -2.28 36.31
CA PRO A 565 -22.97 -1.75 36.88
C PRO A 565 -23.41 -2.45 38.18
N GLU A 566 -23.03 -3.70 38.42
CA GLU A 566 -23.38 -4.45 39.64
C GLU A 566 -22.52 -4.02 40.85
N SER A 567 -21.49 -3.19 40.62
CA SER A 567 -20.52 -2.77 41.63
C SER A 567 -20.69 -1.33 42.15
N SER A 568 -21.68 -0.58 41.66
CA SER A 568 -21.82 0.88 41.88
C SER A 568 -23.10 1.25 42.61
N ASP A 569 -22.98 1.64 43.88
CA ASP A 569 -24.11 2.07 44.73
C ASP A 569 -24.71 3.44 44.35
N THR A 570 -24.07 4.23 43.48
CA THR A 570 -24.50 5.61 43.17
C THR A 570 -25.31 5.74 41.88
N LEU A 571 -26.58 6.14 42.02
CA LEU A 571 -27.53 6.31 40.90
C LEU A 571 -27.36 7.60 40.08
N SER A 572 -26.38 8.47 40.40
CA SER A 572 -26.25 9.80 39.79
C SER A 572 -24.83 10.41 39.80
N GLY A 573 -23.78 9.62 40.08
CA GLY A 573 -22.39 10.10 40.19
C GLY A 573 -21.45 9.65 39.06
N PRO A 574 -20.16 10.06 39.09
CA PRO A 574 -19.10 9.46 38.30
C PRO A 574 -18.98 7.96 38.59
N LEU A 575 -19.11 7.13 37.56
CA LEU A 575 -19.10 5.68 37.71
C LEU A 575 -17.71 5.21 38.16
N THR A 576 -17.67 4.31 39.14
CA THR A 576 -16.43 3.79 39.75
C THR A 576 -16.59 2.29 39.98
N TRP A 577 -15.61 1.51 39.53
CA TRP A 577 -15.66 0.05 39.56
C TRP A 577 -15.32 -0.44 40.97
N GLY A 578 -16.34 -0.83 41.74
CA GLY A 578 -16.17 -1.06 43.19
C GLY A 578 -15.32 -2.28 43.56
N LYS A 579 -15.15 -3.23 42.64
CA LYS A 579 -14.37 -4.47 42.84
C LYS A 579 -13.68 -4.89 41.53
N PRO A 580 -12.61 -4.18 41.10
CA PRO A 580 -11.91 -4.51 39.87
C PRO A 580 -11.21 -5.88 39.98
N ARG A 581 -11.24 -6.68 38.91
CA ARG A 581 -10.65 -8.04 38.89
C ARG A 581 -9.12 -8.05 39.02
N THR A 582 -8.46 -6.92 38.76
CA THR A 582 -7.03 -6.67 38.94
C THR A 582 -6.76 -5.16 39.04
N THR A 583 -5.54 -4.74 39.34
CA THR A 583 -5.19 -3.31 39.40
C THR A 583 -5.26 -2.64 38.02
N PHE A 584 -5.45 -1.33 37.99
CA PHE A 584 -5.42 -0.53 36.76
C PHE A 584 -4.17 -0.81 35.91
N PHE A 585 -2.99 -0.84 36.55
CA PHE A 585 -1.71 -1.13 35.87
C PHE A 585 -1.71 -2.48 35.14
N ASN A 586 -2.23 -3.53 35.78
CA ASN A 586 -2.29 -4.86 35.16
C ASN A 586 -3.33 -4.89 34.03
N TRP A 587 -4.51 -4.30 34.26
CA TRP A 587 -5.60 -4.29 33.27
C TRP A 587 -5.23 -3.50 32.01
N VAL A 588 -4.67 -2.30 32.17
CA VAL A 588 -4.32 -1.40 31.06
C VAL A 588 -3.17 -1.95 30.20
N ARG A 589 -2.30 -2.80 30.76
CA ARG A 589 -1.19 -3.47 30.05
C ARG A 589 -1.46 -4.91 29.61
N THR A 590 -2.61 -5.48 29.98
CA THR A 590 -3.08 -6.79 29.49
C THR A 590 -4.44 -6.60 28.83
N THR A 591 -5.54 -7.08 29.43
CA THR A 591 -6.93 -7.05 28.92
C THR A 591 -7.25 -5.83 28.06
N SER A 592 -6.88 -4.62 28.49
CA SER A 592 -7.20 -3.39 27.77
C SER A 592 -6.22 -3.01 26.65
N ALA A 593 -4.93 -3.32 26.78
CA ALA A 593 -3.94 -3.20 25.70
C ALA A 593 -4.18 -4.27 24.63
N ASP A 594 -4.45 -5.50 25.06
CA ASP A 594 -4.81 -6.65 24.24
C ASP A 594 -6.12 -6.42 23.48
N HIS A 595 -7.09 -5.72 24.08
CA HIS A 595 -8.33 -5.29 23.42
C HIS A 595 -8.07 -4.21 22.35
N THR A 596 -6.98 -3.44 22.45
CA THR A 596 -6.61 -2.60 21.30
C THR A 596 -6.15 -3.50 20.17
N SER A 597 -6.55 -3.16 18.94
CA SER A 597 -6.07 -3.86 17.75
C SER A 597 -4.56 -3.69 17.49
N CYS A 598 -3.83 -2.94 18.33
CA CYS A 598 -2.43 -2.59 18.13
C CYS A 598 -1.50 -3.82 18.05
N PRO A 599 -1.52 -4.80 18.99
CA PRO A 599 -0.56 -5.90 18.98
C PRO A 599 -0.63 -6.74 17.70
N TYR A 600 -1.82 -7.23 17.34
CA TYR A 600 -1.94 -8.02 16.12
C TYR A 600 -1.67 -7.18 14.85
N SER A 601 -2.10 -5.91 14.82
CA SER A 601 -1.84 -5.02 13.68
C SER A 601 -0.35 -4.72 13.49
N PHE A 602 0.41 -4.62 14.59
CA PHE A 602 1.86 -4.43 14.59
C PHE A 602 2.57 -5.63 13.97
N VAL A 603 2.25 -6.85 14.42
CA VAL A 603 2.86 -8.08 13.87
C VAL A 603 2.41 -8.33 12.42
N PHE A 604 1.17 -7.98 12.07
CA PHE A 604 0.71 -8.02 10.67
C PHE A 604 1.51 -7.04 9.80
N PHE A 605 1.77 -5.82 10.29
CA PHE A 605 2.61 -4.85 9.62
C PHE A 605 4.05 -5.36 9.43
N LEU A 606 4.65 -6.01 10.44
CA LEU A 606 5.95 -6.67 10.30
C LEU A 606 5.95 -7.73 9.18
N CYS A 607 4.89 -8.53 9.06
CA CYS A 607 4.71 -9.46 7.93
C CYS A 607 4.59 -8.74 6.57
N LEU A 608 3.93 -7.58 6.49
CA LEU A 608 3.80 -6.82 5.23
C LEU A 608 5.13 -6.22 4.75
N ILE A 609 5.96 -5.74 5.69
CA ILE A 609 7.23 -5.06 5.37
C ILE A 609 8.42 -6.03 5.26
N GLY A 610 8.26 -7.28 5.70
CA GLY A 610 9.27 -8.33 5.54
C GLY A 610 9.56 -8.69 4.08
N GLU A 611 10.82 -8.96 3.79
CA GLU A 611 11.28 -9.45 2.49
C GLU A 611 11.34 -10.98 2.48
N SER A 612 10.80 -11.61 1.43
CA SER A 612 10.66 -13.06 1.33
C SER A 612 12.02 -13.77 1.43
N GLY A 613 12.22 -14.59 2.46
CA GLY A 613 13.47 -15.30 2.72
C GLY A 613 14.53 -14.52 3.51
N ARG A 614 14.24 -13.30 3.97
CA ARG A 614 15.08 -12.56 4.95
C ARG A 614 14.44 -12.56 6.33
N ASN A 615 15.27 -12.65 7.36
CA ASN A 615 14.82 -12.54 8.75
C ASN A 615 14.83 -11.05 9.16
N LEU A 616 13.63 -10.45 9.24
CA LEU A 616 13.45 -9.07 9.75
C LEU A 616 13.93 -8.94 11.22
N ILE A 617 13.86 -10.03 11.97
CA ILE A 617 14.33 -10.13 13.36
C ILE A 617 15.50 -11.13 13.36
N ALA A 618 16.71 -10.63 13.63
CA ALA A 618 17.94 -11.40 13.60
C ALA A 618 18.27 -12.09 14.94
N ASN A 619 17.79 -11.57 16.08
CA ASN A 619 18.10 -12.12 17.41
C ASN A 619 16.98 -11.89 18.44
N MET A 620 17.12 -12.52 19.62
CA MET A 620 16.12 -12.45 20.70
C MET A 620 16.01 -11.07 21.37
N HIS A 621 17.06 -10.25 21.36
CA HIS A 621 17.02 -8.90 21.94
C HIS A 621 16.13 -7.98 21.10
N GLN A 622 16.31 -7.99 19.77
CA GLN A 622 15.40 -7.32 18.83
C GLN A 622 13.96 -7.85 18.95
N ARG A 623 13.79 -9.18 19.08
CA ARG A 623 12.47 -9.82 19.25
C ARG A 623 11.73 -9.26 20.47
N TYR A 624 12.44 -9.15 21.59
CA TYR A 624 11.93 -8.67 22.87
C TYR A 624 11.67 -7.15 22.86
N ALA A 625 12.58 -6.35 22.32
CA ALA A 625 12.40 -4.91 22.20
C ALA A 625 11.24 -4.53 21.24
N LEU A 626 11.03 -5.30 20.16
CA LEU A 626 9.84 -5.16 19.31
C LEU A 626 8.55 -5.49 20.06
N GLU A 627 8.60 -6.48 20.97
CA GLU A 627 7.50 -6.87 21.86
C GLU A 627 7.19 -5.75 22.86
N ASP A 628 8.20 -5.21 23.53
CA ASP A 628 8.06 -4.18 24.57
C ASP A 628 7.58 -2.84 23.99
N ALA A 629 8.16 -2.40 22.86
CA ALA A 629 7.67 -1.24 22.12
C ALA A 629 6.21 -1.41 21.67
N CYS A 630 5.81 -2.62 21.27
CA CYS A 630 4.44 -2.92 20.87
C CYS A 630 3.46 -2.83 22.05
N HIS A 631 3.80 -3.37 23.23
CA HIS A 631 2.96 -3.29 24.43
C HIS A 631 2.86 -1.87 24.98
N HIS A 632 3.96 -1.10 24.99
CA HIS A 632 3.92 0.32 25.35
C HIS A 632 3.01 1.12 24.41
N LEU A 633 3.10 0.90 23.10
CA LEU A 633 2.24 1.55 22.11
C LEU A 633 0.75 1.14 22.26
N ALA A 634 0.46 -0.14 22.52
CA ALA A 634 -0.90 -0.62 22.78
C ALA A 634 -1.51 -0.05 24.07
N THR A 635 -0.70 0.08 25.12
CA THR A 635 -1.10 0.71 26.39
C THR A 635 -1.46 2.19 26.17
N MET A 636 -0.63 2.93 25.41
CA MET A 636 -0.94 4.32 25.01
C MET A 636 -2.23 4.41 24.18
N CYS A 637 -2.48 3.47 23.26
CA CYS A 637 -3.70 3.44 22.44
C CYS A 637 -4.96 3.44 23.32
N ARG A 638 -4.99 2.57 24.35
CA ARG A 638 -6.13 2.50 25.27
C ARG A 638 -6.29 3.81 26.05
N GLN A 639 -5.20 4.34 26.61
CA GLN A 639 -5.24 5.54 27.44
C GLN A 639 -5.72 6.79 26.68
N TYR A 640 -5.29 6.96 25.43
CA TYR A 640 -5.77 8.06 24.58
C TYR A 640 -7.21 7.87 24.08
N ASN A 641 -7.62 6.62 23.80
CA ASN A 641 -9.00 6.32 23.46
C ASN A 641 -9.92 6.66 24.65
N ASP A 642 -9.62 6.11 25.84
CA ASP A 642 -10.34 6.32 27.08
C ASP A 642 -10.47 7.80 27.47
N PHE A 643 -9.38 8.57 27.34
CA PHE A 643 -9.41 10.03 27.57
C PHE A 643 -10.44 10.73 26.68
N GLY A 644 -10.49 10.38 25.39
CA GLY A 644 -11.41 10.95 24.41
C GLY A 644 -12.86 10.47 24.60
N SER A 645 -13.05 9.28 25.18
CA SER A 645 -14.35 8.61 25.25
C SER A 645 -15.09 8.66 26.59
N VAL A 646 -14.48 9.13 27.69
CA VAL A 646 -15.08 9.15 29.06
C VAL A 646 -16.59 9.41 29.10
N VAL A 647 -17.08 10.42 28.37
CA VAL A 647 -18.52 10.76 28.34
C VAL A 647 -19.36 9.70 27.60
N ARG A 648 -18.89 9.24 26.43
CA ARG A 648 -19.56 8.18 25.65
C ARG A 648 -19.61 6.88 26.44
N ASP A 649 -18.51 6.50 27.09
CA ASP A 649 -18.44 5.24 27.85
C ASP A 649 -19.29 5.29 29.12
N GLN A 650 -19.41 6.47 29.76
CA GLN A 650 -20.34 6.69 30.87
C GLN A 650 -21.81 6.58 30.41
N ASP A 651 -22.17 7.11 29.23
CA ASP A 651 -23.50 6.98 28.63
C ASP A 651 -23.81 5.51 28.23
N GLU A 652 -22.86 4.84 27.55
CA GLU A 652 -23.00 3.48 27.02
C GLU A 652 -22.74 2.36 28.06
N LYS A 653 -22.31 2.74 29.29
CA LYS A 653 -21.90 1.87 30.41
C LYS A 653 -20.74 0.92 30.09
N ASN A 654 -19.78 1.39 29.30
CA ASN A 654 -18.54 0.68 29.04
C ASN A 654 -17.50 1.00 30.12
N LEU A 655 -16.63 0.03 30.44
CA LEU A 655 -15.52 0.25 31.36
C LEU A 655 -14.43 1.09 30.68
N ASN A 656 -14.07 2.21 31.30
CA ASN A 656 -13.03 3.13 30.91
C ASN A 656 -11.94 3.17 32.01
N SER A 657 -10.68 3.46 31.65
CA SER A 657 -9.58 3.68 32.59
C SER A 657 -9.98 4.55 33.81
N VAL A 658 -10.76 5.62 33.60
CA VAL A 658 -11.15 6.54 34.69
C VAL A 658 -12.19 5.98 35.66
N ASN A 659 -12.66 4.74 35.52
CA ASN A 659 -13.54 4.10 36.50
C ASN A 659 -12.75 3.34 37.59
N PHE A 660 -11.43 3.16 37.45
CA PHE A 660 -10.63 2.43 38.43
C PHE A 660 -10.46 3.22 39.75
N PRO A 661 -10.59 2.58 40.93
CA PRO A 661 -10.53 3.26 42.22
C PRO A 661 -9.17 3.91 42.53
N GLU A 662 -8.09 3.48 41.85
CA GLU A 662 -6.79 4.16 41.91
C GLU A 662 -6.86 5.65 41.52
N PHE A 663 -7.78 6.04 40.63
CA PHE A 663 -7.95 7.43 40.19
C PHE A 663 -8.63 8.34 41.23
N ASP A 664 -9.22 7.80 42.30
CA ASP A 664 -9.83 8.59 43.37
C ASP A 664 -8.88 8.90 44.53
N THR A 665 -7.67 8.34 44.52
CA THR A 665 -6.68 8.50 45.60
C THR A 665 -6.24 9.96 45.82
N CYS A 666 -6.31 10.82 44.80
CA CYS A 666 -6.02 12.25 44.94
C CYS A 666 -7.21 13.10 45.41
N ALA A 667 -8.45 12.62 45.34
CA ALA A 667 -9.64 13.41 45.68
C ALA A 667 -9.84 13.60 47.20
N GLN A 668 -9.20 12.77 48.04
CA GLN A 668 -9.48 12.63 49.48
C GLN A 668 -9.02 13.81 50.38
N LYS A 669 -8.72 15.00 49.84
CA LYS A 669 -8.07 16.10 50.58
C LYS A 669 -8.58 17.53 50.36
N SER A 670 -9.64 17.74 49.56
CA SER A 670 -10.26 19.06 49.37
C SER A 670 -11.78 18.96 49.19
N GLU A 671 -12.44 20.11 49.02
CA GLU A 671 -13.88 20.36 48.94
C GLU A 671 -14.65 19.47 47.93
N GLU A 672 -15.99 19.45 48.05
CA GLU A 672 -16.91 18.67 47.20
C GLU A 672 -16.80 19.04 45.71
N LEU A 673 -15.85 18.42 45.00
CA LEU A 673 -15.67 18.55 43.55
C LEU A 673 -16.94 18.10 42.82
N SER A 674 -17.39 18.89 41.84
CA SER A 674 -18.50 18.46 40.99
C SER A 674 -18.11 17.24 40.14
N THR A 675 -19.11 16.47 39.70
CA THR A 675 -19.00 15.37 38.72
C THR A 675 -18.11 15.73 37.52
N LYS A 676 -18.16 16.99 37.08
CA LYS A 676 -17.36 17.51 35.96
C LYS A 676 -15.90 17.70 36.35
N GLU A 677 -15.62 18.28 37.51
CA GLU A 677 -14.26 18.55 37.97
C GLU A 677 -13.52 17.26 38.33
N LEU A 678 -14.20 16.27 38.93
CA LEU A 678 -13.60 14.95 39.15
C LEU A 678 -13.27 14.26 37.81
N ASN A 679 -14.19 14.26 36.84
CA ASN A 679 -13.93 13.68 35.52
C ASN A 679 -12.75 14.35 34.80
N GLU A 680 -12.61 15.68 34.86
CA GLU A 680 -11.47 16.40 34.27
C GLU A 680 -10.15 16.20 35.07
N LEU A 681 -10.22 15.90 36.37
CA LEU A 681 -9.06 15.47 37.16
C LEU A 681 -8.61 14.06 36.75
N ARG A 682 -9.50 13.06 36.80
CA ARG A 682 -9.18 11.67 36.41
C ARG A 682 -8.62 11.59 34.97
N LYS A 683 -9.16 12.39 34.04
CA LYS A 683 -8.61 12.57 32.68
C LYS A 683 -7.19 13.13 32.64
N ARG A 684 -6.88 14.12 33.47
CA ARG A 684 -5.54 14.72 33.53
C ARG A 684 -4.50 13.70 34.00
N ASP A 685 -4.86 12.91 35.02
CA ASP A 685 -3.99 11.87 35.55
C ASP A 685 -3.79 10.74 34.53
N LEU A 686 -4.83 10.37 33.77
CA LEU A 686 -4.73 9.42 32.66
C LEU A 686 -3.76 9.90 31.57
N LEU A 687 -3.74 11.20 31.23
CA LEU A 687 -2.75 11.76 30.30
C LEU A 687 -1.33 11.75 30.89
N LEU A 688 -1.15 12.02 32.17
CA LEU A 688 0.18 11.96 32.83
C LEU A 688 0.76 10.54 32.79
N ILE A 689 -0.09 9.51 32.88
CA ILE A 689 0.29 8.11 32.72
C ILE A 689 0.57 7.79 31.23
N ALA A 690 -0.21 8.31 30.28
CA ALA A 690 0.08 8.16 28.85
C ALA A 690 1.43 8.79 28.43
N GLU A 691 1.83 9.92 29.04
CA GLU A 691 3.17 10.49 28.84
C GLU A 691 4.27 9.66 29.52
N TYR A 692 3.97 8.89 30.58
CA TYR A 692 4.91 7.90 31.13
C TYR A 692 5.14 6.77 30.12
N GLU A 693 4.07 6.19 29.58
CA GLU A 693 4.15 5.16 28.55
C GLU A 693 4.89 5.64 27.29
N ARG A 694 4.67 6.90 26.85
CA ARG A 694 5.42 7.50 25.73
C ARG A 694 6.91 7.60 26.02
N ARG A 695 7.34 7.92 27.26
CA ARG A 695 8.76 7.96 27.63
C ARG A 695 9.41 6.57 27.57
N CYS A 696 8.69 5.53 27.99
CA CYS A 696 9.15 4.16 27.84
C CYS A 696 9.23 3.72 26.38
N LEU A 697 8.18 3.97 25.59
CA LEU A 697 8.17 3.71 24.14
C LEU A 697 9.37 4.37 23.44
N ASN A 698 9.59 5.66 23.68
CA ASN A 698 10.70 6.41 23.07
C ASN A 698 12.07 5.83 23.40
N ARG A 699 12.25 5.27 24.61
CA ARG A 699 13.48 4.58 25.00
C ARG A 699 13.68 3.31 24.16
N VAL A 700 12.69 2.42 24.15
CA VAL A 700 12.78 1.13 23.43
C VAL A 700 12.91 1.36 21.92
N VAL A 701 12.26 2.39 21.39
CA VAL A 701 12.43 2.85 20.00
C VAL A 701 13.88 3.26 19.73
N GLY A 702 14.55 3.98 20.64
CA GLY A 702 15.99 4.28 20.53
C GLY A 702 16.86 3.02 20.49
N GLU A 703 16.60 2.06 21.40
CA GLU A 703 17.30 0.76 21.43
C GLU A 703 17.05 -0.08 20.14
N LEU A 704 15.89 0.10 19.49
CA LEU A 704 15.58 -0.48 18.18
C LEU A 704 16.23 0.27 17.00
N GLU A 705 16.44 1.58 17.09
CA GLU A 705 17.14 2.36 16.06
C GLU A 705 18.62 1.99 15.93
N GLU A 706 19.27 1.61 17.03
CA GLU A 706 20.65 1.12 17.03
C GLU A 706 20.78 -0.33 16.54
N THR A 707 19.71 -1.13 16.60
CA THR A 707 19.79 -2.58 16.41
C THR A 707 19.05 -3.14 15.19
N LEU A 708 18.02 -2.49 14.65
CA LEU A 708 17.30 -2.96 13.46
C LEU A 708 17.94 -2.48 12.15
N GLU A 709 17.66 -3.18 11.04
CA GLU A 709 18.01 -2.64 9.72
C GLU A 709 17.24 -1.33 9.45
N ARG A 710 17.94 -0.32 8.91
CA ARG A 710 17.39 1.03 8.70
C ARG A 710 16.10 1.06 7.85
N ASN A 711 16.05 0.27 6.79
CA ASN A 711 14.88 0.05 5.91
C ASN A 711 13.65 -0.49 6.68
N VAL A 712 13.84 -1.28 7.74
CA VAL A 712 12.79 -1.78 8.63
C VAL A 712 12.41 -0.69 9.62
N MET A 713 13.38 -0.04 10.26
CA MET A 713 13.14 1.01 11.26
C MET A 713 12.39 2.22 10.69
N GLU A 714 12.74 2.68 9.48
CA GLU A 714 12.02 3.76 8.76
C GLU A 714 10.54 3.43 8.50
N LYS A 715 10.18 2.14 8.41
CA LYS A 715 8.80 1.67 8.29
C LYS A 715 8.14 1.45 9.65
N LEU A 716 8.87 0.97 10.65
CA LEU A 716 8.38 0.83 12.01
C LEU A 716 7.98 2.19 12.61
N LYS A 717 8.78 3.23 12.37
CA LYS A 717 8.44 4.63 12.71
C LYS A 717 7.13 5.10 12.07
N LEU A 718 6.78 4.63 10.87
CA LEU A 718 5.50 4.93 10.24
C LEU A 718 4.33 4.30 11.01
N PHE A 719 4.42 3.02 11.38
CA PHE A 719 3.37 2.39 12.21
C PHE A 719 3.20 3.13 13.54
N ILE A 720 4.29 3.39 14.26
CA ILE A 720 4.27 4.11 15.53
C ILE A 720 3.63 5.49 15.37
N GLN A 721 4.02 6.26 14.34
CA GLN A 721 3.50 7.62 14.12
C GLN A 721 2.03 7.64 13.68
N VAL A 722 1.56 6.65 12.91
CA VAL A 722 0.13 6.49 12.58
C VAL A 722 -0.69 6.19 13.83
N THR A 723 -0.16 5.32 14.69
CA THR A 723 -0.84 4.89 15.91
C THR A 723 -0.88 5.99 16.98
N ASP A 724 0.22 6.73 17.20
CA ASP A 724 0.22 7.95 18.05
C ASP A 724 -0.76 9.00 17.51
N LEU A 725 -0.79 9.22 16.18
CA LEU A 725 -1.72 10.15 15.54
C LEU A 725 -3.20 9.79 15.80
N TYR A 726 -3.59 8.52 15.86
CA TYR A 726 -4.95 8.16 16.30
C TYR A 726 -5.21 8.62 17.74
N GLY A 727 -4.24 8.47 18.64
CA GLY A 727 -4.32 9.02 20.00
C GLY A 727 -4.49 10.55 20.02
N GLN A 728 -3.67 11.27 19.23
CA GLN A 728 -3.80 12.73 19.07
C GLN A 728 -5.16 13.14 18.50
N ILE A 729 -5.74 12.34 17.58
CA ILE A 729 -7.09 12.57 17.07
C ILE A 729 -8.12 12.38 18.19
N TYR A 730 -8.06 11.32 19.00
CA TYR A 730 -8.98 11.11 20.13
C TYR A 730 -8.92 12.24 21.16
N VAL A 731 -7.72 12.78 21.47
CA VAL A 731 -7.55 13.94 22.35
C VAL A 731 -8.23 15.19 21.78
N ALA A 732 -8.12 15.41 20.47
CA ALA A 732 -8.77 16.54 19.80
C ALA A 732 -10.27 16.34 19.55
N ARG A 733 -10.73 15.08 19.40
CA ARG A 733 -12.08 14.71 18.98
C ARG A 733 -12.36 13.20 19.11
N ASP A 734 -13.45 12.82 19.79
CA ASP A 734 -14.03 11.47 19.70
C ASP A 734 -14.41 11.10 18.24
N ILE A 735 -13.83 10.00 17.76
CA ILE A 735 -14.10 9.38 16.45
C ILE A 735 -14.58 7.92 16.57
N GLY A 736 -14.89 7.45 17.78
CA GLY A 736 -15.37 6.09 18.01
C GLY A 736 -16.74 5.83 17.38
N VAL A 737 -17.04 4.54 17.18
CA VAL A 737 -18.39 4.09 16.82
C VAL A 737 -19.31 4.29 18.02
N ARG A 738 -20.59 4.64 17.79
CA ARG A 738 -21.58 4.80 18.86
C ARG A 738 -22.70 3.79 18.72
N ARG A 739 -23.13 3.22 19.84
CA ARG A 739 -24.30 2.34 19.90
C ARG A 739 -25.57 3.14 19.61
N VAL A 740 -26.43 2.62 18.75
CA VAL A 740 -27.75 3.20 18.48
C VAL A 740 -28.68 2.82 19.62
N GLU A 741 -29.13 3.80 20.40
CA GLU A 741 -30.25 3.56 21.31
C GLU A 741 -31.51 3.16 20.53
N GLU A 742 -32.20 2.11 20.98
CA GLU A 742 -33.63 1.95 20.70
C GLU A 742 -34.40 3.07 21.42
N SER A 743 -34.48 4.23 20.77
CA SER A 743 -34.88 5.47 21.41
C SER A 743 -36.28 5.39 22.05
N ARG A 744 -36.33 5.41 23.38
CA ARG A 744 -37.57 5.53 24.18
C ARG A 744 -38.34 6.84 23.92
N GLY A 745 -37.79 7.76 23.12
CA GLY A 745 -38.46 8.98 22.65
C GLY A 745 -39.60 8.75 21.64
N ALA A 746 -39.73 7.56 21.05
CA ALA A 746 -40.77 7.29 20.04
C ALA A 746 -42.21 7.37 20.58
N GLN A 747 -42.45 7.05 21.86
CA GLN A 747 -43.80 7.08 22.46
C GLN A 747 -44.24 8.46 22.97
N VAL A 748 -43.31 9.35 23.35
CA VAL A 748 -43.67 10.66 23.93
C VAL A 748 -44.25 11.62 22.88
N LYS A 749 -43.78 11.53 21.63
CA LYS A 749 -44.33 12.31 20.50
C LYS A 749 -45.69 11.81 19.98
N ALA A 750 -46.24 10.72 20.52
CA ALA A 750 -47.55 10.20 20.16
C ALA A 750 -48.67 10.57 21.16
N ILE A 751 -48.34 11.35 22.21
CA ILE A 751 -49.29 11.75 23.29
C ILE A 751 -49.48 13.28 23.34
N MET A 752 -48.86 14.02 22.42
CA MET A 752 -49.09 15.46 22.18
C MET A 752 -49.27 15.74 20.69
N ALA A 753 -50.37 15.21 20.13
CA ALA A 753 -50.89 15.45 18.79
C ALA A 753 -52.42 15.44 18.84
#